data_AF-A0A0S9SE84-F1
#
_entry.id   AF-A0A0S9SE84-F1
#
_cell.length_a   1.000
_cell.length_b   1.000
_cell.length_c   1.000
_cell.angle_alpha   90.00
_cell.angle_beta   90.00
_cell.angle_gamma   90.00
#
_symmetry.space_group_name_H-M   'P 1'
#
loop_
_entity.id
_entity.type
_entity.pdbx_description
1 polymer ?
#
loop_
_entity_poly.entity_id
_entity_poly.type
_entity_poly.pdbx_seq_one_letter_code
_entity_poly.pdbx_strand_id
1 'polypeptide(L)'
;MRLLSLALERYGPFTGRTVTFREDARLHVVLGANEAGKSSALSAVTDLLFGIETRTRYDFLHDMPQMRIGAEIRAADGRRLGFRRRKGTRNTLVDAADAALPEDALAPFLGGLSRDVFCRAFGLDARSLRAGAAEMMDAEGEVGASLFAAASGLRGYSGLQAELDGEAAGIFMPRAAQSRTFYQALGRYDEARKAIRAGELRAGDWRDLNGEIEAAGAALDEIKAARGRLAVEQARLARLRRVGPLLQAIDAVALRAEAGADLVTVPEAWIDRLGQALASLRATGEAVTRTEATAAEAVLALEQVPVDEGVLARADAILEAFRGTDRFDKGGLDLPRIQGEADGFARELAQLAARIGLPDAEVLRARQPSDAARTRIEGLIRAGREDAAALARLRQDLAARRSERDRLAAALQGAGGLVDPAPLRADLKPFATLRRDLDRRDDLDGALTREAASIRTQAARLSPPIPDLAAFTAGRPPSAEAVTRYRRTLDTAMRERDRAADRLSVAETAVAQRQARLRARAAGRPIPTRDDLLALRNRRDGLLAALPGGAPEDFARFGAALAATDRAADDLVADAARVAEQDADHRSLEAEQAEAAAAAEALAACDARLAEGASAWRAAWAPCGIDPAAPAEMAAWLTEVETLQDSAQGLETTRLEQARMAARVEACRAPLADLSRRAGLSDLDGLDVGRMLARLEDRLAELAQRWDTVREAKGRAEAAAEQIAATEAALADGVARQAAWRTAWGPALAELGLAAEAGPDEAEAALVAWRAVPAALSERDNRLARVNGILRDLDAYRGAVARLTEAVAPDLAALPPTAAMKALHTRLQNALRGETRRTELARQRDAAEAARAQAARAAEGARAELAGLLAEGPAGALPPGTDPEVLHARLTARRACQAELAERRAELARMADGHAEADLRNERAALTGDDIEGLLANLAAEEDDLDRRGKIAFADRDRHERRRAELENGIGAELALAQRKAAEAELQANARHWAVLKLASLMLGTAIGRHRAGQQDPLLTRSGDLFRALTGGAFSGLAQDYDASDTPRLAGRRATGPLVPVEGLSEGTRDQLYLALRLAYLEDYATRAEPAPFIGDDLFLTFDDARTAHGLEALAAVGDTIQPILFTHHRHVADLARARLGDAVDVLDL
;
A
#
# COMPACT_ATOMS: atom_id res chain seq x y z
N MET A 1 48.58 -28.31 17.48
CA MET A 1 49.35 -27.34 18.25
C MET A 1 49.49 -27.83 19.67
N ARG A 2 50.70 -27.80 20.25
CA ARG A 2 50.98 -28.14 21.65
C ARG A 2 51.70 -26.95 22.32
N LEU A 3 51.28 -26.59 23.53
CA LEU A 3 51.96 -25.68 24.44
C LEU A 3 53.15 -26.40 25.09
N LEU A 4 54.35 -25.86 24.90
CA LEU A 4 55.58 -26.32 25.54
C LEU A 4 55.82 -25.58 26.86
N SER A 5 55.50 -24.28 26.89
CA SER A 5 55.52 -23.47 28.11
C SER A 5 54.44 -22.39 28.09
N LEU A 6 53.97 -22.00 29.27
CA LEU A 6 53.03 -20.90 29.50
C LEU A 6 53.62 -19.95 30.56
N ALA A 7 53.97 -18.74 30.16
CA ALA A 7 54.53 -17.69 31.00
C ALA A 7 53.43 -16.68 31.38
N LEU A 8 52.98 -16.74 32.63
CA LEU A 8 52.03 -15.82 33.25
C LEU A 8 52.82 -14.67 33.91
N GLU A 9 53.36 -13.76 33.09
CA GLU A 9 54.25 -12.68 33.54
C GLU A 9 53.52 -11.67 34.44
N ARG A 10 52.41 -11.09 33.95
CA ARG A 10 51.57 -10.14 34.68
C ARG A 10 50.12 -10.29 34.20
N TYR A 11 49.36 -11.20 34.80
CA TYR A 11 47.97 -11.47 34.39
C TYR A 11 47.14 -12.04 35.53
N GLY A 12 46.01 -11.40 35.86
CA GLY A 12 45.16 -11.82 36.98
C GLY A 12 45.95 -11.89 38.29
N PRO A 13 45.94 -13.03 39.00
CA PRO A 13 46.66 -13.18 40.27
C PRO A 13 48.17 -13.46 40.09
N PHE A 14 48.66 -13.68 38.87
CA PHE A 14 50.03 -14.16 38.63
C PHE A 14 51.03 -13.03 38.42
N THR A 15 52.22 -13.19 39.03
CA THR A 15 53.39 -12.32 38.81
C THR A 15 54.63 -13.19 38.57
N GLY A 16 55.03 -13.33 37.30
CA GLY A 16 56.25 -14.03 36.90
C GLY A 16 56.21 -15.56 37.02
N ARG A 17 55.03 -16.19 36.89
CA ARG A 17 54.88 -17.66 36.98
C ARG A 17 55.03 -18.31 35.61
N THR A 18 55.82 -19.37 35.49
CA THR A 18 55.94 -20.13 34.23
C THR A 18 55.66 -21.61 34.46
N VAL A 19 54.78 -22.18 33.65
CA VAL A 19 54.45 -23.61 33.63
C VAL A 19 55.10 -24.23 32.40
N THR A 20 55.90 -25.28 32.58
CA THR A 20 56.57 -26.00 31.48
C THR A 20 55.96 -27.39 31.35
N PHE A 21 55.56 -27.77 30.15
CA PHE A 21 54.84 -29.02 29.87
C PHE A 21 55.78 -30.06 29.27
N ARG A 22 55.76 -31.30 29.79
CA ARG A 22 56.62 -32.39 29.33
C ARG A 22 56.15 -32.96 27.99
N GLU A 23 56.98 -32.90 26.95
CA GLU A 23 56.56 -33.20 25.56
C GLU A 23 56.04 -34.63 25.32
N ASP A 24 56.51 -35.61 26.10
CA ASP A 24 56.17 -37.03 25.99
C ASP A 24 54.91 -37.42 26.79
N ALA A 25 54.34 -36.50 27.57
CA ALA A 25 53.12 -36.75 28.32
C ALA A 25 51.88 -36.72 27.41
N ARG A 26 50.96 -37.65 27.68
CA ARG A 26 49.65 -37.75 27.03
C ARG A 26 48.58 -36.98 27.77
N LEU A 27 48.79 -36.70 29.06
CA LEU A 27 47.94 -35.84 29.87
C LEU A 27 48.79 -34.95 30.77
N HIS A 28 48.49 -33.66 30.81
CA HIS A 28 49.09 -32.74 31.78
C HIS A 28 48.05 -32.41 32.86
N VAL A 29 48.36 -32.66 34.12
CA VAL A 29 47.51 -32.31 35.25
C VAL A 29 48.18 -31.20 36.04
N VAL A 30 47.55 -30.03 36.06
CA VAL A 30 48.04 -28.85 36.77
C VAL A 30 47.28 -28.72 38.10
N LEU A 31 47.94 -29.07 39.19
CA LEU A 31 47.42 -29.06 40.55
C LEU A 31 47.57 -27.66 41.17
N GLY A 32 46.47 -27.07 41.63
CA GLY A 32 46.51 -25.79 42.35
C GLY A 32 45.37 -25.67 43.34
N ALA A 33 45.63 -25.11 44.53
CA ALA A 33 44.61 -24.86 45.55
C ALA A 33 43.47 -23.97 45.01
N ASN A 34 42.33 -23.93 45.71
CA ASN A 34 41.32 -22.91 45.40
C ASN A 34 41.96 -21.52 45.59
N GLU A 35 41.64 -20.59 44.68
CA GLU A 35 42.26 -19.25 44.58
C GLU A 35 43.71 -19.20 44.03
N ALA A 36 44.34 -20.35 43.70
CA ALA A 36 45.63 -20.39 43.00
C ALA A 36 45.59 -19.89 41.53
N GLY A 37 44.44 -19.41 41.05
CA GLY A 37 44.30 -18.80 39.73
C GLY A 37 44.05 -19.74 38.56
N LYS A 38 43.58 -20.98 38.76
CA LYS A 38 43.30 -21.97 37.68
C LYS A 38 42.40 -21.42 36.56
N SER A 39 41.23 -20.88 36.88
CA SER A 39 40.33 -20.28 35.89
C SER A 39 40.90 -19.00 35.26
N SER A 40 41.80 -18.30 35.97
CA SER A 40 42.59 -17.20 35.42
C SER A 40 43.66 -17.70 34.44
N ALA A 41 44.25 -18.88 34.66
CA ALA A 41 45.19 -19.51 33.73
C ALA A 41 44.50 -20.02 32.46
N LEU A 42 43.31 -20.60 32.55
CA LEU A 42 42.48 -20.93 31.37
C LEU A 42 42.15 -19.69 30.52
N SER A 43 41.77 -18.60 31.19
CA SER A 43 41.49 -17.32 30.50
C SER A 43 42.76 -16.70 29.92
N ALA A 44 43.91 -16.88 30.59
CA ALA A 44 45.20 -16.44 30.08
C ALA A 44 45.58 -17.16 28.78
N VAL A 45 45.33 -18.47 28.65
CA VAL A 45 45.57 -19.19 27.39
C VAL A 45 44.63 -18.69 26.29
N THR A 46 43.37 -18.43 26.61
CA THR A 46 42.40 -17.87 25.64
C THR A 46 42.85 -16.48 25.14
N ASP A 47 43.19 -15.58 26.05
CA ASP A 47 43.63 -14.23 25.73
C ASP A 47 45.01 -14.22 25.03
N LEU A 48 45.88 -15.17 25.36
CA LEU A 48 47.15 -15.38 24.67
C LEU A 48 46.93 -15.76 23.20
N LEU A 49 45.97 -16.63 22.89
CA LEU A 49 45.70 -17.08 21.51
C LEU A 49 44.92 -16.05 20.69
N PHE A 50 43.92 -15.38 21.28
CA PHE A 50 42.97 -14.52 20.53
C PHE A 50 43.02 -13.02 20.82
N GLY A 51 43.85 -12.58 21.78
CA GLY A 51 43.90 -11.18 22.19
C GLY A 51 43.34 -10.98 23.59
N ILE A 52 43.95 -10.11 24.39
CA ILE A 52 43.37 -9.66 25.66
C ILE A 52 42.24 -8.68 25.34
N GLU A 53 41.02 -8.96 25.83
CA GLU A 53 39.82 -8.14 25.56
C GLU A 53 40.01 -6.66 25.94
N THR A 54 39.27 -5.77 25.27
CA THR A 54 39.33 -4.32 25.53
C THR A 54 39.05 -4.00 27.00
N ARG A 55 38.07 -4.69 27.59
CA ARG A 55 37.77 -4.70 29.02
C ARG A 55 38.00 -6.12 29.53
N THR A 56 38.97 -6.31 30.42
CA THR A 56 39.26 -7.61 31.04
C THR A 56 38.99 -7.52 32.53
N ARG A 57 38.50 -8.61 33.12
CA ARG A 57 38.28 -8.73 34.57
C ARG A 57 39.53 -9.18 35.34
N TYR A 58 40.65 -9.37 34.63
CA TYR A 58 41.91 -9.91 35.16
C TYR A 58 42.98 -8.83 35.39
N ASP A 59 42.57 -7.56 35.51
CA ASP A 59 43.43 -6.40 35.77
C ASP A 59 43.49 -6.02 37.27
N PHE A 60 42.98 -6.87 38.16
CA PHE A 60 42.83 -6.55 39.59
C PHE A 60 44.15 -6.46 40.39
N LEU A 61 45.24 -7.06 39.90
CA LEU A 61 46.58 -6.97 40.54
C LEU A 61 47.58 -6.15 39.70
N HIS A 62 47.41 -6.14 38.38
CA HIS A 62 48.29 -5.46 37.42
C HIS A 62 47.45 -4.56 36.53
N ASP A 63 47.80 -3.27 36.47
CA ASP A 63 47.11 -2.33 35.57
C ASP A 63 47.15 -2.82 34.11
N MET A 64 46.07 -2.56 33.38
CA MET A 64 45.89 -3.05 32.00
C MET A 64 47.13 -2.88 31.09
N PRO A 65 47.87 -1.75 31.05
CA PRO A 65 49.04 -1.60 30.19
C PRO A 65 50.23 -2.49 30.55
N GLN A 66 50.29 -2.99 31.79
CA GLN A 66 51.36 -3.84 32.28
C GLN A 66 51.09 -5.33 32.02
N MET A 67 49.87 -5.69 31.59
CA MET A 67 49.49 -7.08 31.42
C MET A 67 50.26 -7.75 30.26
N ARG A 68 50.89 -8.88 30.58
CA ARG A 68 51.73 -9.66 29.66
C ARG A 68 51.57 -11.16 29.92
N ILE A 69 51.41 -11.92 28.83
CA ILE A 69 51.33 -13.39 28.83
C ILE A 69 52.24 -13.91 27.72
N GLY A 70 52.97 -14.98 27.93
CA GLY A 70 53.82 -15.61 26.93
C GLY A 70 53.60 -17.10 26.83
N ALA A 71 54.01 -17.68 25.71
CA ALA A 71 54.11 -19.12 25.54
C ALA A 71 55.13 -19.51 24.48
N GLU A 72 55.57 -20.75 24.57
CA GLU A 72 56.20 -21.46 23.46
C GLU A 72 55.24 -22.54 22.96
N ILE A 73 54.93 -22.51 21.67
CA ILE A 73 54.03 -23.47 21.00
C ILE A 73 54.75 -24.24 19.92
N ARG A 74 54.25 -25.45 19.63
CA ARG A 74 54.69 -26.31 18.52
C ARG A 74 53.49 -26.77 17.68
N ALA A 75 53.59 -26.66 16.36
CA ALA A 75 52.61 -27.22 15.42
C ALA A 75 52.87 -28.71 15.14
N ALA A 76 51.90 -29.42 14.55
CA ALA A 76 52.01 -30.83 14.20
C ALA A 76 53.15 -31.11 13.21
N ASP A 77 53.49 -30.15 12.35
CA ASP A 77 54.61 -30.21 11.40
C ASP A 77 55.99 -29.92 12.04
N GLY A 78 56.04 -29.69 13.34
CA GLY A 78 57.27 -29.46 14.10
C GLY A 78 57.72 -28.00 14.19
N ARG A 79 57.04 -27.04 13.52
CA ARG A 79 57.34 -25.61 13.67
C ARG A 79 57.14 -25.17 15.12
N ARG A 80 58.10 -24.40 15.66
CA ARG A 80 58.04 -23.83 17.00
C ARG A 80 57.93 -22.29 16.94
N LEU A 81 57.15 -21.71 17.84
CA LEU A 81 57.02 -20.27 17.97
C LEU A 81 56.98 -19.89 19.46
N GLY A 82 57.96 -19.10 19.90
CA GLY A 82 57.93 -18.41 21.18
C GLY A 82 57.38 -17.00 21.00
N PHE A 83 56.35 -16.64 21.74
CA PHE A 83 55.71 -15.33 21.62
C PHE A 83 55.14 -14.84 22.95
N ARG A 84 54.95 -13.52 23.04
CA ARG A 84 54.26 -12.84 24.11
C ARG A 84 53.13 -11.99 23.57
N ARG A 85 52.13 -11.77 24.40
CA ARG A 85 50.98 -10.93 24.11
C ARG A 85 50.83 -9.88 25.21
N ARG A 86 50.87 -8.62 24.80
CA ARG A 86 50.66 -7.44 25.65
C ARG A 86 49.27 -6.85 25.42
N LYS A 87 48.74 -6.13 26.41
CA LYS A 87 47.49 -5.38 26.24
C LYS A 87 47.69 -4.19 25.29
N GLY A 88 46.82 -4.08 24.29
CA GLY A 88 46.81 -2.96 23.33
C GLY A 88 45.75 -3.16 22.25
N THR A 89 45.61 -2.19 21.34
CA THR A 89 44.65 -2.25 20.21
C THR A 89 45.32 -2.54 18.87
N ARG A 90 46.65 -2.42 18.76
CA ARG A 90 47.46 -2.74 17.58
C ARG A 90 48.79 -3.33 18.01
N ASN A 91 49.36 -4.24 17.21
CA ASN A 91 50.69 -4.85 17.45
C ASN A 91 50.83 -5.41 18.88
N THR A 92 49.86 -6.25 19.27
CA THR A 92 49.78 -6.86 20.61
C THR A 92 50.60 -8.13 20.74
N LEU A 93 50.95 -8.77 19.62
CA LEU A 93 51.78 -9.97 19.55
C LEU A 93 53.25 -9.57 19.36
N VAL A 94 54.14 -10.05 20.23
CA VAL A 94 55.57 -9.74 20.21
C VAL A 94 56.41 -11.00 20.41
N ASP A 95 57.67 -10.98 19.99
CA ASP A 95 58.62 -12.07 20.24
C ASP A 95 59.34 -11.93 21.61
N ALA A 96 60.32 -12.80 21.86
CA ALA A 96 61.12 -12.78 23.09
C ALA A 96 61.96 -11.49 23.27
N ALA A 97 62.23 -10.74 22.20
CA ALA A 97 62.95 -9.46 22.20
C ALA A 97 62.01 -8.23 22.22
N ASP A 98 60.69 -8.43 22.43
CA ASP A 98 59.64 -7.40 22.38
C ASP A 98 59.43 -6.76 20.98
N ALA A 99 59.93 -7.39 19.91
CA ALA A 99 59.64 -6.97 18.54
C ALA A 99 58.24 -7.44 18.10
N ALA A 100 57.50 -6.59 17.37
CA ALA A 100 56.15 -6.92 16.93
C ALA A 100 56.15 -8.05 15.89
N LEU A 101 55.33 -9.08 16.14
CA LEU A 101 55.05 -10.14 15.19
C LEU A 101 53.86 -9.75 14.29
N PRO A 102 53.80 -10.24 13.03
CA PRO A 102 52.61 -10.10 12.19
C PRO A 102 51.35 -10.59 12.90
N GLU A 103 50.21 -9.91 12.70
CA GLU A 103 48.96 -10.27 13.39
C GLU A 103 48.44 -11.67 12.99
N ASP A 104 48.85 -12.17 11.82
CA ASP A 104 48.56 -13.51 11.30
C ASP A 104 49.60 -14.58 11.69
N ALA A 105 50.63 -14.24 12.48
CA ALA A 105 51.70 -15.18 12.84
C ALA A 105 51.19 -16.43 13.61
N LEU A 106 50.05 -16.33 14.30
CA LEU A 106 49.40 -17.46 14.97
C LEU A 106 48.44 -18.25 14.06
N ALA A 107 48.07 -17.72 12.88
CA ALA A 107 47.09 -18.36 12.00
C ALA A 107 47.48 -19.79 11.58
N PRO A 108 48.76 -20.12 11.28
CA PRO A 108 49.17 -21.48 10.96
C PRO A 108 49.06 -22.47 12.13
N PHE A 109 49.02 -21.97 13.38
CA PHE A 109 48.93 -22.78 14.59
C PHE A 109 47.49 -22.94 15.11
N LEU A 110 46.58 -22.06 14.66
CA LEU A 110 45.19 -22.01 15.12
C LEU A 110 44.20 -22.70 14.17
N GLY A 111 44.61 -23.10 12.95
CA GLY A 111 43.74 -23.87 12.06
C GLY A 111 42.40 -23.19 11.69
N GLY A 112 42.33 -21.85 11.75
CA GLY A 112 41.09 -21.09 11.52
C GLY A 112 40.13 -21.02 12.71
N LEU A 113 40.55 -21.42 13.92
CA LEU A 113 39.75 -21.28 15.14
C LEU A 113 39.45 -19.81 15.46
N SER A 114 38.21 -19.55 15.88
CA SER A 114 37.82 -18.30 16.51
C SER A 114 37.82 -18.44 18.04
N ARG A 115 37.86 -17.30 18.75
CA ARG A 115 37.81 -17.26 20.22
C ARG A 115 36.59 -18.00 20.79
N ASP A 116 35.40 -17.75 20.24
CA ASP A 116 34.15 -18.40 20.69
C ASP A 116 34.18 -19.91 20.44
N VAL A 117 34.70 -20.33 19.28
CA VAL A 117 34.87 -21.75 18.96
C VAL A 117 35.89 -22.39 19.90
N PHE A 118 36.97 -21.72 20.29
CA PHE A 118 37.93 -22.25 21.27
C PHE A 118 37.32 -22.39 22.67
N CYS A 119 36.64 -21.35 23.18
CA CYS A 119 36.05 -21.37 24.53
C CYS A 119 34.91 -22.37 24.69
N ARG A 120 34.17 -22.68 23.62
CA ARG A 120 33.18 -23.76 23.63
C ARG A 120 33.87 -25.09 23.39
N ALA A 121 34.71 -25.09 22.34
CA ALA A 121 35.63 -26.09 21.78
C ALA A 121 36.44 -26.94 22.75
N PHE A 122 37.51 -26.25 23.13
CA PHE A 122 38.77 -26.74 23.63
C PHE A 122 38.95 -26.29 25.08
N GLY A 123 38.32 -25.20 25.51
CA GLY A 123 38.20 -24.83 26.93
C GLY A 123 36.92 -25.40 27.52
N LEU A 124 37.02 -26.14 28.62
CA LEU A 124 35.89 -26.73 29.31
C LEU A 124 36.08 -26.60 30.81
N ASP A 125 35.05 -26.17 31.53
CA ASP A 125 35.02 -26.09 32.99
C ASP A 125 33.80 -26.83 33.56
N ALA A 126 33.76 -27.08 34.86
CA ALA A 126 32.65 -27.79 35.50
C ALA A 126 31.27 -27.12 35.34
N ARG A 127 31.20 -25.82 35.01
CA ARG A 127 29.95 -25.09 34.80
C ARG A 127 29.47 -25.21 33.35
N SER A 128 30.36 -25.07 32.39
CA SER A 128 30.14 -25.21 30.95
C SER A 128 29.88 -26.65 30.55
N LEU A 129 30.47 -27.63 31.24
CA LEU A 129 30.13 -29.05 31.12
C LEU A 129 28.65 -29.29 31.46
N ARG A 130 28.18 -28.77 32.60
CA ARG A 130 26.78 -28.90 33.05
C ARG A 130 25.81 -28.05 32.24
N ALA A 131 26.19 -26.82 31.89
CA ALA A 131 25.38 -25.96 31.03
C ALA A 131 25.21 -26.59 29.64
N GLY A 132 26.26 -27.17 29.07
CA GLY A 132 26.18 -27.89 27.80
C GLY A 132 25.32 -29.16 27.89
N ALA A 133 25.41 -29.91 29.00
CA ALA A 133 24.54 -31.07 29.26
C ALA A 133 23.05 -30.68 29.47
N ALA A 134 22.78 -29.50 30.03
CA ALA A 134 21.43 -28.96 30.21
C ALA A 134 20.86 -28.34 28.92
N GLU A 135 21.67 -27.63 28.12
CA GLU A 135 21.27 -27.11 26.80
C GLU A 135 20.87 -28.24 25.82
N MET A 136 21.42 -29.45 25.98
CA MET A 136 20.96 -30.64 25.25
C MET A 136 19.51 -31.06 25.59
N MET A 137 18.98 -30.63 26.74
CA MET A 137 17.60 -30.92 27.17
C MET A 137 16.60 -29.84 26.75
N ASP A 138 17.01 -28.56 26.73
CA ASP A 138 16.11 -27.42 26.48
C ASP A 138 15.84 -27.16 24.99
N ALA A 139 16.71 -27.62 24.10
CA ALA A 139 16.50 -27.48 22.66
C ALA A 139 15.88 -28.77 22.09
N GLU A 140 14.70 -28.65 21.49
CA GLU A 140 14.02 -29.68 20.71
C GLU A 140 14.87 -30.13 19.49
N GLY A 141 15.95 -30.89 19.72
CA GLY A 141 16.79 -31.49 18.68
C GLY A 141 17.81 -30.58 17.99
N GLU A 142 17.77 -29.25 18.16
CA GLU A 142 18.64 -28.33 17.41
C GLU A 142 20.06 -28.11 17.97
N VAL A 143 20.33 -28.36 19.27
CA VAL A 143 21.66 -28.07 19.85
C VAL A 143 22.72 -29.09 19.42
N GLY A 144 22.34 -30.37 19.23
CA GLY A 144 23.19 -31.33 18.52
C GLY A 144 23.56 -30.78 17.14
N ALA A 145 22.59 -30.23 16.41
CA ALA A 145 22.81 -29.59 15.12
C ALA A 145 23.69 -28.31 15.22
N SER A 146 23.66 -27.53 16.30
CA SER A 146 24.53 -26.35 16.46
C SER A 146 26.01 -26.74 16.67
N LEU A 147 26.26 -27.82 17.40
CA LEU A 147 27.60 -28.37 17.65
C LEU A 147 28.16 -29.03 16.38
N PHE A 148 27.31 -29.73 15.61
CA PHE A 148 27.63 -30.31 14.29
C PHE A 148 27.67 -29.30 13.12
N ALA A 149 26.90 -28.21 13.17
CA ALA A 149 26.89 -27.15 12.14
C ALA A 149 28.11 -26.22 12.26
N ALA A 150 28.63 -26.05 13.48
CA ALA A 150 29.93 -25.40 13.69
C ALA A 150 31.08 -26.24 13.12
N ALA A 151 30.96 -27.57 13.12
CA ALA A 151 31.97 -28.54 12.67
C ALA A 151 32.07 -28.71 11.14
N SER A 152 30.95 -28.55 10.43
CA SER A 152 30.81 -28.90 9.00
C SER A 152 31.00 -27.72 8.04
N GLY A 153 31.21 -26.51 8.57
CA GLY A 153 31.25 -25.28 7.75
C GLY A 153 29.89 -24.89 7.16
N LEU A 154 28.80 -25.59 7.53
CA LEU A 154 27.47 -25.44 6.94
C LEU A 154 26.64 -24.28 7.52
N ARG A 155 27.12 -23.62 8.58
CA ARG A 155 26.43 -22.50 9.22
C ARG A 155 26.11 -21.36 8.24
N GLY A 156 26.94 -21.17 7.21
CA GLY A 156 26.70 -20.20 6.14
C GLY A 156 25.51 -20.57 5.25
N TYR A 157 25.28 -21.85 4.99
CA TYR A 157 24.19 -22.31 4.12
C TYR A 157 22.84 -22.35 4.83
N SER A 158 22.80 -22.68 6.13
CA SER A 158 21.57 -22.54 6.91
C SER A 158 21.16 -21.08 7.12
N GLY A 159 22.14 -20.19 7.28
CA GLY A 159 21.91 -18.74 7.31
C GLY A 159 21.37 -18.23 5.97
N LEU A 160 21.99 -18.62 4.86
CA LEU A 160 21.52 -18.28 3.51
C LEU A 160 20.11 -18.83 3.22
N GLN A 161 19.79 -20.04 3.69
CA GLN A 161 18.44 -20.60 3.54
C GLN A 161 17.40 -19.75 4.29
N ALA A 162 17.69 -19.36 5.53
CA ALA A 162 16.82 -18.49 6.32
C ALA A 162 16.69 -17.09 5.72
N GLU A 163 17.76 -16.56 5.12
CA GLU A 163 17.76 -15.28 4.39
C GLU A 163 16.87 -15.35 3.15
N LEU A 164 17.02 -16.38 2.31
CA LEU A 164 16.16 -16.62 1.14
C LEU A 164 14.68 -16.79 1.53
N ASP A 165 14.41 -17.48 2.64
CA ASP A 165 13.05 -17.64 3.16
C ASP A 165 12.48 -16.35 3.75
N GLY A 166 13.32 -15.53 4.39
CA GLY A 166 12.98 -14.20 4.88
C GLY A 166 12.66 -13.23 3.75
N GLU A 167 13.47 -13.19 2.71
CA GLU A 167 13.23 -12.40 1.49
C GLU A 167 11.94 -12.83 0.80
N ALA A 168 11.73 -14.15 0.63
CA ALA A 168 10.49 -14.67 0.07
C ALA A 168 9.28 -14.30 0.94
N ALA A 169 9.38 -14.38 2.26
CA ALA A 169 8.30 -13.99 3.18
C ALA A 169 8.00 -12.47 3.15
N GLY A 170 9.00 -11.66 2.79
CA GLY A 170 8.87 -10.23 2.51
C GLY A 170 8.11 -9.93 1.22
N ILE A 171 8.08 -10.86 0.26
CA ILE A 171 7.31 -10.71 -0.99
C ILE A 171 5.89 -11.26 -0.81
N PHE A 172 5.73 -12.50 -0.35
CA PHE A 172 4.43 -13.18 -0.24
C PHE A 172 4.39 -14.24 0.86
N MET A 173 3.28 -14.28 1.60
CA MET A 173 2.87 -15.34 2.53
C MET A 173 1.35 -15.51 2.47
N PRO A 174 0.78 -16.67 2.86
CA PRO A 174 -0.66 -16.92 2.80
C PRO A 174 -1.51 -15.92 3.60
N ARG A 175 -0.96 -15.37 4.68
CA ARG A 175 -1.60 -14.30 5.47
C ARG A 175 -1.21 -12.95 4.87
N ALA A 176 -2.19 -12.12 4.51
CA ALA A 176 -1.93 -10.78 4.02
C ALA A 176 -1.27 -9.87 5.07
N ALA A 177 -0.32 -9.03 4.65
CA ALA A 177 0.26 -7.96 5.46
C ALA A 177 0.70 -6.79 4.57
N GLN A 178 0.58 -5.56 5.08
CA GLN A 178 0.92 -4.34 4.34
C GLN A 178 2.42 -4.19 4.04
N SER A 179 3.30 -4.83 4.79
CA SER A 179 4.75 -4.78 4.55
C SER A 179 5.21 -5.61 3.35
N ARG A 180 4.32 -6.41 2.75
CA ARG A 180 4.67 -7.35 1.67
C ARG A 180 4.46 -6.75 0.30
N THR A 181 5.47 -6.80 -0.55
CA THR A 181 5.47 -6.14 -1.86
C THR A 181 4.37 -6.66 -2.79
N PHE A 182 4.04 -7.96 -2.73
CA PHE A 182 2.94 -8.53 -3.50
C PHE A 182 1.58 -7.92 -3.12
N TYR A 183 1.28 -7.78 -1.83
CA TYR A 183 0.01 -7.23 -1.37
C TYR A 183 -0.08 -5.71 -1.58
N GLN A 184 1.04 -4.99 -1.52
CA GLN A 184 1.10 -3.58 -1.90
C GLN A 184 0.81 -3.36 -3.39
N ALA A 185 1.37 -4.21 -4.26
CA ALA A 185 1.08 -4.18 -5.69
C ALA A 185 -0.37 -4.59 -5.98
N LEU A 186 -0.91 -5.58 -5.26
CA LEU A 186 -2.31 -6.01 -5.36
C LEU A 186 -3.28 -4.90 -4.94
N GLY A 187 -2.97 -4.20 -3.84
CA GLY A 187 -3.76 -3.04 -3.39
C GLY A 187 -3.83 -1.94 -4.45
N ARG A 188 -2.68 -1.56 -5.02
CA ARG A 188 -2.62 -0.58 -6.13
C ARG A 188 -3.37 -1.05 -7.37
N TYR A 189 -3.31 -2.34 -7.70
CA TYR A 189 -4.07 -2.92 -8.82
C TYR A 189 -5.59 -2.80 -8.58
N ASP A 190 -6.07 -3.12 -7.39
CA ASP A 190 -7.49 -3.05 -7.05
C ASP A 190 -8.00 -1.61 -6.97
N GLU A 191 -7.20 -0.68 -6.46
CA GLU A 191 -7.50 0.76 -6.46
C GLU A 191 -7.60 1.31 -7.89
N ALA A 192 -6.62 1.01 -8.75
CA ALA A 192 -6.65 1.41 -10.16
C ALA A 192 -7.86 0.81 -10.90
N ARG A 193 -8.22 -0.45 -10.61
CA ARG A 193 -9.40 -1.11 -11.19
C ARG A 193 -10.72 -0.47 -10.74
N LYS A 194 -10.81 -0.01 -9.48
CA LYS A 194 -11.97 0.75 -8.98
C LYS A 194 -12.05 2.14 -9.62
N ALA A 195 -10.92 2.81 -9.79
CA ALA A 195 -10.83 4.12 -10.42
C ALA A 195 -11.31 4.09 -11.89
N ILE A 196 -10.92 3.06 -12.66
CA ILE A 196 -11.39 2.87 -14.05
C ILE A 196 -12.92 2.69 -14.11
N ARG A 197 -13.48 1.83 -13.24
CA ARG A 197 -14.94 1.58 -13.19
C ARG A 197 -15.76 2.81 -12.79
N ALA A 198 -15.19 3.70 -11.99
CA ALA A 198 -15.83 4.96 -11.60
C ALA A 198 -15.78 6.02 -12.71
N GLY A 199 -14.87 5.90 -13.69
CA GLY A 199 -14.72 6.82 -14.82
C GLY A 199 -15.70 6.55 -15.98
N GLU A 200 -16.12 5.31 -16.20
CA GLU A 200 -16.99 4.93 -17.34
C GLU A 200 -18.47 5.37 -17.20
N LEU A 201 -18.92 5.78 -16.01
CA LEU A 201 -20.34 6.07 -15.72
C LEU A 201 -20.76 7.56 -15.87
N ARG A 202 -19.89 8.49 -16.29
CA ARG A 202 -20.07 9.94 -16.07
C ARG A 202 -20.41 10.82 -17.29
N ALA A 203 -21.05 10.30 -18.32
CA ALA A 203 -21.49 11.12 -19.46
C ALA A 203 -22.80 11.90 -19.21
N GLY A 204 -23.64 11.46 -18.26
CA GLY A 204 -24.86 12.15 -17.82
C GLY A 204 -24.53 13.32 -16.89
N ASP A 205 -23.80 13.02 -15.81
CA ASP A 205 -23.41 13.98 -14.75
C ASP A 205 -22.68 15.23 -15.27
N TRP A 206 -21.89 15.10 -16.36
CA TRP A 206 -21.17 16.23 -16.93
C TRP A 206 -22.09 17.26 -17.60
N ARG A 207 -23.18 16.80 -18.22
CA ARG A 207 -24.15 17.69 -18.87
C ARG A 207 -24.99 18.42 -17.83
N ASP A 208 -25.40 17.70 -16.79
CA ASP A 208 -26.21 18.26 -15.70
C ASP A 208 -25.39 19.29 -14.90
N LEU A 209 -24.12 19.00 -14.60
CA LEU A 209 -23.23 19.91 -13.86
C LEU A 209 -22.96 21.22 -14.61
N ASN A 210 -22.78 21.18 -15.94
CA ASN A 210 -22.62 22.40 -16.73
C ASN A 210 -23.91 23.22 -16.79
N GLY A 211 -25.07 22.57 -16.84
CA GLY A 211 -26.37 23.25 -16.75
C GLY A 211 -26.57 23.95 -15.40
N GLU A 212 -26.14 23.34 -14.30
CA GLU A 212 -26.20 23.92 -12.95
C GLU A 212 -25.28 25.16 -12.80
N ILE A 213 -24.08 25.14 -13.39
CA ILE A 213 -23.15 26.28 -13.38
C ILE A 213 -23.72 27.47 -14.16
N GLU A 214 -24.29 27.22 -15.35
CA GLU A 214 -24.91 28.28 -16.16
C GLU A 214 -26.13 28.89 -15.46
N ALA A 215 -26.97 28.08 -14.83
CA ALA A 215 -28.13 28.55 -14.06
C ALA A 215 -27.73 29.41 -12.85
N ALA A 216 -26.71 28.98 -12.08
CA ALA A 216 -26.20 29.75 -10.95
C ALA A 216 -25.52 31.06 -11.39
N GLY A 217 -24.85 31.06 -12.55
CA GLY A 217 -24.29 32.25 -13.19
C GLY A 217 -25.36 33.28 -13.56
N ALA A 218 -26.44 32.85 -14.23
CA ALA A 218 -27.55 33.72 -14.61
C ALA A 218 -28.24 34.36 -13.39
N ALA A 219 -28.43 33.58 -12.30
CA ALA A 219 -29.00 34.07 -11.06
C ALA A 219 -28.16 35.18 -10.40
N LEU A 220 -26.82 35.08 -10.44
CA LEU A 220 -25.92 36.11 -9.90
C LEU A 220 -26.00 37.42 -10.70
N ASP A 221 -26.12 37.36 -12.03
CA ASP A 221 -26.25 38.53 -12.88
C ASP A 221 -27.57 39.27 -12.66
N GLU A 222 -28.68 38.54 -12.48
CA GLU A 222 -29.98 39.12 -12.11
C GLU A 222 -29.95 39.81 -10.74
N ILE A 223 -29.32 39.19 -9.74
CA ILE A 223 -29.17 39.75 -8.39
C ILE A 223 -28.34 41.04 -8.44
N LYS A 224 -27.26 41.06 -9.23
CA LYS A 224 -26.41 42.25 -9.41
C LYS A 224 -27.19 43.41 -10.03
N ALA A 225 -28.02 43.15 -11.04
CA ALA A 225 -28.87 44.17 -11.65
C ALA A 225 -29.95 44.70 -10.69
N ALA A 226 -30.52 43.84 -9.83
CA ALA A 226 -31.49 44.24 -8.82
C ALA A 226 -30.89 45.13 -7.72
N ARG A 227 -29.70 44.78 -7.20
CA ARG A 227 -28.99 45.60 -6.21
C ARG A 227 -28.67 47.01 -6.71
N GLY A 228 -28.32 47.15 -7.99
CA GLY A 228 -28.07 48.46 -8.61
C GLY A 228 -29.29 49.39 -8.60
N ARG A 229 -30.52 48.84 -8.71
CA ARG A 229 -31.76 49.63 -8.64
C ARG A 229 -32.11 50.05 -7.21
N LEU A 230 -31.91 49.14 -6.24
CA LEU A 230 -32.18 49.40 -4.82
C LEU A 230 -31.31 50.54 -4.25
N ALA A 231 -30.02 50.55 -4.61
CA ALA A 231 -29.05 51.53 -4.11
C ALA A 231 -29.41 52.98 -4.48
N VAL A 232 -29.98 53.21 -5.66
CA VAL A 232 -30.39 54.55 -6.11
C VAL A 232 -31.54 55.09 -5.25
N GLU A 233 -32.53 54.24 -4.93
CA GLU A 233 -33.71 54.64 -4.16
C GLU A 233 -33.40 54.79 -2.67
N GLN A 234 -32.55 53.93 -2.10
CA GLN A 234 -32.04 54.08 -0.72
C GLN A 234 -31.31 55.41 -0.53
N ALA A 235 -30.46 55.82 -1.48
CA ALA A 235 -29.71 57.08 -1.39
C ALA A 235 -30.63 58.31 -1.37
N ARG A 236 -31.73 58.27 -2.14
CA ARG A 236 -32.75 59.31 -2.16
C ARG A 236 -33.49 59.42 -0.81
N LEU A 237 -33.99 58.30 -0.28
CA LEU A 237 -34.75 58.28 0.97
C LEU A 237 -33.88 58.58 2.21
N ALA A 238 -32.62 58.13 2.23
CA ALA A 238 -31.68 58.42 3.31
C ALA A 238 -31.38 59.93 3.45
N ARG A 239 -31.32 60.67 2.33
CA ARG A 239 -31.14 62.13 2.34
C ARG A 239 -32.33 62.83 2.98
N LEU A 240 -33.56 62.45 2.60
CA LEU A 240 -34.80 63.04 3.15
C LEU A 240 -34.98 62.75 4.64
N ARG A 241 -34.59 61.55 5.11
CA ARG A 241 -34.54 61.23 6.55
C ARG A 241 -33.55 62.14 7.29
N ARG A 242 -32.37 62.37 6.72
CA ARG A 242 -31.27 63.10 7.35
C ARG A 242 -31.55 64.59 7.55
N VAL A 243 -32.15 65.26 6.57
CA VAL A 243 -32.43 66.72 6.64
C VAL A 243 -33.70 67.07 7.43
N GLY A 244 -34.56 66.07 7.67
CA GLY A 244 -35.87 66.21 8.29
C GLY A 244 -35.91 66.82 9.70
N PRO A 245 -35.22 66.21 10.68
CA PRO A 245 -35.17 66.72 12.04
C PRO A 245 -34.53 68.12 12.14
N LEU A 246 -33.58 68.42 11.25
CA LEU A 246 -32.88 69.69 11.22
C LEU A 246 -33.80 70.85 10.80
N LEU A 247 -34.72 70.61 9.86
CA LEU A 247 -35.77 71.56 9.48
C LEU A 247 -36.71 71.88 10.66
N GLN A 248 -37.12 70.87 11.43
CA GLN A 248 -37.97 71.05 12.63
C GLN A 248 -37.24 71.80 13.75
N ALA A 249 -35.95 71.52 13.95
CA ALA A 249 -35.14 72.20 14.95
C ALA A 249 -34.97 73.70 14.65
N ILE A 250 -34.79 74.07 13.38
CA ILE A 250 -34.72 75.48 12.94
C ILE A 250 -36.02 76.22 13.30
N ASP A 251 -37.18 75.61 13.06
CA ASP A 251 -38.48 76.21 13.37
C ASP A 251 -38.67 76.42 14.88
N ALA A 252 -38.25 75.46 15.71
CA ALA A 252 -38.35 75.54 17.18
C ALA A 252 -37.41 76.59 17.80
N VAL A 253 -36.20 76.76 17.28
CA VAL A 253 -35.24 77.78 17.76
C VAL A 253 -35.70 79.18 17.36
N ALA A 254 -36.26 79.35 16.16
CA ALA A 254 -36.80 80.62 15.70
C ALA A 254 -37.92 81.14 16.62
N LEU A 255 -38.84 80.26 17.04
CA LEU A 255 -39.93 80.60 17.95
C LEU A 255 -39.44 81.01 19.36
N ARG A 256 -38.38 80.36 19.89
CA ARG A 256 -37.80 80.71 21.20
C ARG A 256 -37.08 82.06 21.19
N ALA A 257 -36.46 82.45 20.08
CA ALA A 257 -35.75 83.71 19.96
C ALA A 257 -36.68 84.93 20.06
N GLU A 258 -37.96 84.80 19.70
CA GLU A 258 -38.96 85.87 19.80
C GLU A 258 -39.34 86.22 21.25
N ALA A 259 -39.16 85.31 22.21
CA ALA A 259 -39.60 85.47 23.60
C ALA A 259 -38.71 86.38 24.49
N GLY A 260 -37.50 86.75 24.06
CA GLY A 260 -36.53 87.56 24.83
C GLY A 260 -36.34 89.00 24.35
N ALA A 261 -37.28 89.51 23.54
CA ALA A 261 -37.19 90.81 22.89
C ALA A 261 -37.29 92.02 23.86
N ASP A 262 -37.72 91.81 25.10
CA ASP A 262 -37.96 92.84 26.15
C ASP A 262 -36.70 93.31 26.90
N LEU A 263 -35.59 92.57 26.82
CA LEU A 263 -34.34 92.85 27.56
C LEU A 263 -33.47 93.94 26.91
N VAL A 264 -32.93 94.85 27.74
CA VAL A 264 -31.97 95.89 27.33
C VAL A 264 -30.65 95.26 26.88
N THR A 265 -30.11 95.72 25.75
CA THR A 265 -28.84 95.25 25.22
C THR A 265 -27.67 95.77 26.05
N VAL A 266 -26.92 94.87 26.70
CA VAL A 266 -25.66 95.17 27.42
C VAL A 266 -24.47 94.53 26.71
N PRO A 267 -23.24 95.07 26.87
CA PRO A 267 -22.03 94.43 26.34
C PRO A 267 -21.80 93.04 26.94
N GLU A 268 -21.46 92.05 26.11
CA GLU A 268 -21.24 90.66 26.54
C GLU A 268 -20.20 90.53 27.65
N ALA A 269 -19.12 91.32 27.60
CA ALA A 269 -18.05 91.30 28.60
C ALA A 269 -18.49 91.70 30.02
N TRP A 270 -19.60 92.44 30.13
CA TRP A 270 -20.16 92.79 31.44
C TRP A 270 -20.96 91.63 32.05
N ILE A 271 -21.65 90.86 31.22
CA ILE A 271 -22.38 89.64 31.64
C ILE A 271 -21.38 88.65 32.27
N ASP A 272 -20.22 88.45 31.64
CA ASP A 272 -19.20 87.51 32.13
C ASP A 272 -18.59 87.93 33.48
N ARG A 273 -18.31 89.23 33.68
CA ARG A 273 -17.78 89.75 34.96
C ARG A 273 -18.75 89.56 36.13
N LEU A 274 -20.06 89.72 35.89
CA LEU A 274 -21.09 89.49 36.89
C LEU A 274 -21.16 88.02 37.33
N GLY A 275 -21.03 87.08 36.38
CA GLY A 275 -20.98 85.65 36.68
C GLY A 275 -19.77 85.23 37.53
N GLN A 276 -18.59 85.81 37.27
CA GLN A 276 -17.36 85.46 37.99
C GLN A 276 -17.39 85.87 39.47
N ALA A 277 -17.88 87.07 39.79
CA ALA A 277 -17.97 87.55 41.16
C ALA A 277 -18.96 86.72 42.02
N LEU A 278 -20.08 86.28 41.43
CA LEU A 278 -21.06 85.42 42.10
C LEU A 278 -20.50 84.01 42.39
N ALA A 279 -19.69 83.45 41.48
CA ALA A 279 -19.07 82.14 41.67
C ALA A 279 -18.04 82.12 42.81
N SER A 280 -17.22 83.18 42.93
CA SER A 280 -16.20 83.31 43.99
C SER A 280 -16.80 83.31 45.39
N LEU A 281 -17.95 83.99 45.56
CA LEU A 281 -18.66 84.05 46.84
C LEU A 281 -19.21 82.68 47.28
N ARG A 282 -19.75 81.88 46.35
CA ARG A 282 -20.28 80.55 46.69
C ARG A 282 -19.16 79.58 47.10
N ALA A 283 -18.08 79.54 46.34
CA ALA A 283 -16.99 78.59 46.55
C ALA A 283 -16.32 78.74 47.92
N THR A 284 -16.12 79.98 48.38
CA THR A 284 -15.48 80.25 49.67
C THR A 284 -16.41 79.95 50.86
N GLY A 285 -17.73 80.10 50.72
CA GLY A 285 -18.70 79.73 51.76
C GLY A 285 -18.81 78.21 52.02
N GLU A 286 -18.73 77.40 50.98
CA GLU A 286 -18.76 75.92 51.09
C GLU A 286 -17.48 75.35 51.73
N ALA A 287 -16.34 76.03 51.57
CA ALA A 287 -15.08 75.60 52.15
C ALA A 287 -15.06 75.75 53.68
N VAL A 288 -15.69 76.79 54.23
CA VAL A 288 -15.79 77.03 55.68
C VAL A 288 -16.60 75.93 56.34
N THR A 289 -17.82 75.68 55.86
CA THR A 289 -18.73 74.68 56.45
C THR A 289 -18.16 73.26 56.43
N ARG A 290 -17.45 72.87 55.37
CA ARG A 290 -16.82 71.55 55.26
C ARG A 290 -15.69 71.33 56.27
N THR A 291 -14.82 72.34 56.43
CA THR A 291 -13.65 72.22 57.30
C THR A 291 -14.02 72.25 58.79
N GLU A 292 -15.11 72.92 59.17
CA GLU A 292 -15.63 72.88 60.54
C GLU A 292 -16.17 71.50 60.94
N ALA A 293 -16.92 70.85 60.06
CA ALA A 293 -17.45 69.50 60.31
C ALA A 293 -16.33 68.46 60.47
N THR A 294 -15.29 68.55 59.63
CA THR A 294 -14.18 67.58 59.63
C THR A 294 -13.34 67.64 60.92
N ALA A 295 -13.16 68.84 61.49
CA ALA A 295 -12.42 69.02 62.75
C ALA A 295 -13.17 68.46 63.96
N ALA A 296 -14.50 68.59 64.00
CA ALA A 296 -15.33 68.07 65.09
C ALA A 296 -15.38 66.53 65.12
N GLU A 297 -15.43 65.88 63.96
CA GLU A 297 -15.43 64.41 63.86
C GLU A 297 -14.11 63.78 64.31
N ALA A 298 -12.97 64.42 64.02
CA ALA A 298 -11.66 63.89 64.35
C ALA A 298 -11.37 63.87 65.87
N VAL A 299 -11.92 64.82 66.64
CA VAL A 299 -11.80 64.87 68.11
C VAL A 299 -12.61 63.76 68.77
N LEU A 300 -13.88 63.60 68.38
CA LEU A 300 -14.78 62.56 68.93
C LEU A 300 -14.29 61.14 68.63
N ALA A 301 -13.62 60.93 67.50
CA ALA A 301 -13.10 59.62 67.12
C ALA A 301 -11.92 59.14 68.00
N LEU A 302 -11.13 60.06 68.56
CA LEU A 302 -9.95 59.72 69.36
C LEU A 302 -10.29 59.29 70.79
N GLU A 303 -11.32 59.88 71.41
CA GLU A 303 -11.70 59.62 72.80
C GLU A 303 -12.40 58.27 73.03
N GLN A 304 -12.77 57.54 71.96
CA GLN A 304 -13.58 56.32 72.03
C GLN A 304 -12.78 55.00 71.86
N VAL A 305 -11.44 55.01 71.95
CA VAL A 305 -10.60 53.81 71.71
C VAL A 305 -10.12 53.15 73.02
N PRO A 306 -10.64 51.96 73.42
CA PRO A 306 -10.19 51.24 74.63
C PRO A 306 -8.93 50.39 74.38
N VAL A 307 -8.03 50.28 75.38
CA VAL A 307 -6.78 49.46 75.32
C VAL A 307 -6.65 48.59 76.59
N ASP A 308 -6.33 47.30 76.43
CA ASP A 308 -6.17 46.31 77.51
C ASP A 308 -4.68 45.95 77.69
N GLU A 309 -4.05 46.49 78.74
CA GLU A 309 -2.60 46.39 78.99
C GLU A 309 -2.16 44.99 79.45
N GLY A 310 -3.04 44.20 80.07
CA GLY A 310 -2.72 42.87 80.61
C GLY A 310 -2.46 41.82 79.53
N VAL A 311 -3.14 41.96 78.38
CA VAL A 311 -2.98 41.08 77.21
C VAL A 311 -1.74 41.45 76.38
N LEU A 312 -1.38 42.74 76.33
CA LEU A 312 -0.20 43.22 75.59
C LEU A 312 1.12 42.75 76.22
N ALA A 313 1.20 42.67 77.57
CA ALA A 313 2.42 42.26 78.28
C ALA A 313 2.83 40.79 78.05
N ARG A 314 1.92 39.92 77.55
CA ARG A 314 2.15 38.48 77.33
C ARG A 314 1.94 38.06 75.88
N ALA A 315 2.09 39.01 74.95
CA ALA A 315 1.85 38.83 73.53
C ALA A 315 2.60 37.63 72.91
N ASP A 316 3.89 37.46 73.24
CA ASP A 316 4.72 36.40 72.64
C ASP A 316 4.25 34.98 73.04
N ALA A 317 3.91 34.78 74.31
CA ALA A 317 3.39 33.49 74.81
C ALA A 317 2.02 33.15 74.20
N ILE A 318 1.17 34.17 73.98
CA ILE A 318 -0.14 34.01 73.32
C ILE A 318 0.03 33.69 71.84
N LEU A 319 0.98 34.30 71.15
CA LEU A 319 1.26 34.02 69.73
C LEU A 319 1.87 32.63 69.52
N GLU A 320 2.76 32.18 70.40
CA GLU A 320 3.35 30.84 70.32
C GLU A 320 2.30 29.74 70.54
N ALA A 321 1.48 29.86 71.58
CA ALA A 321 0.39 28.92 71.84
C ALA A 321 -0.69 28.94 70.74
N PHE A 322 -0.97 30.11 70.14
CA PHE A 322 -1.88 30.24 69.00
C PHE A 322 -1.35 29.56 67.73
N ARG A 323 -0.04 29.58 67.45
CA ARG A 323 0.56 28.81 66.33
C ARG A 323 0.38 27.29 66.47
N GLY A 324 0.20 26.79 67.70
CA GLY A 324 -0.09 25.37 67.97
C GLY A 324 -1.53 24.95 67.68
N THR A 325 -2.45 25.90 67.48
CA THR A 325 -3.91 25.67 67.28
C THR A 325 -4.17 24.82 66.04
N ASP A 326 -3.47 25.07 64.93
CA ASP A 326 -3.66 24.32 63.68
C ASP A 326 -3.24 22.85 63.81
N ARG A 327 -2.18 22.56 64.57
CA ARG A 327 -1.75 21.17 64.81
C ARG A 327 -2.74 20.42 65.70
N PHE A 328 -3.33 21.10 66.68
CA PHE A 328 -4.35 20.51 67.56
C PHE A 328 -5.69 20.30 66.84
N ASP A 329 -6.19 21.30 66.09
CA ASP A 329 -7.42 21.19 65.30
C ASP A 329 -7.25 20.09 64.23
N LYS A 330 -6.09 20.03 63.55
CA LYS A 330 -5.75 18.97 62.59
C LYS A 330 -5.67 17.59 63.26
N GLY A 331 -5.02 17.48 64.42
CA GLY A 331 -4.96 16.22 65.18
C GLY A 331 -6.35 15.73 65.61
N GLY A 332 -7.24 16.64 66.01
CA GLY A 332 -8.63 16.33 66.36
C GLY A 332 -9.51 15.92 65.18
N LEU A 333 -9.28 16.48 63.99
CA LEU A 333 -9.98 16.11 62.74
C LEU A 333 -9.44 14.81 62.13
N ASP A 334 -8.12 14.61 62.16
CA ASP A 334 -7.47 13.42 61.61
C ASP A 334 -7.70 12.18 62.48
N LEU A 335 -7.89 12.33 63.79
CA LEU A 335 -8.04 11.21 64.71
C LEU A 335 -9.27 10.31 64.40
N PRO A 336 -10.52 10.81 64.25
CA PRO A 336 -11.66 9.98 63.86
C PRO A 336 -11.48 9.33 62.49
N ARG A 337 -10.83 10.02 61.54
CA ARG A 337 -10.55 9.51 60.20
C ARG A 337 -9.57 8.33 60.25
N ILE A 338 -8.42 8.51 60.91
CA ILE A 338 -7.37 7.48 61.02
C ILE A 338 -7.86 6.31 61.88
N GLN A 339 -8.68 6.57 62.90
CA GLN A 339 -9.32 5.53 63.69
C GLN A 339 -10.38 4.77 62.88
N GLY A 340 -11.17 5.48 62.08
CA GLY A 340 -12.08 4.86 61.11
C GLY A 340 -11.36 4.05 60.03
N GLU A 341 -10.15 4.45 59.62
CA GLU A 341 -9.26 3.66 58.75
C GLU A 341 -8.77 2.38 59.46
N ALA A 342 -8.32 2.47 60.71
CA ALA A 342 -7.91 1.31 61.51
C ALA A 342 -9.07 0.33 61.73
N ASP A 343 -10.27 0.84 62.03
CA ASP A 343 -11.51 0.05 62.15
C ASP A 343 -11.97 -0.50 60.80
N GLY A 344 -11.65 0.19 59.71
CA GLY A 344 -11.83 -0.26 58.33
C GLY A 344 -10.98 -1.50 58.06
N PHE A 345 -9.68 -1.44 58.33
CA PHE A 345 -8.77 -2.59 58.19
C PHE A 345 -9.11 -3.72 59.16
N ALA A 346 -9.58 -3.42 60.37
CA ALA A 346 -10.07 -4.45 61.30
C ALA A 346 -11.30 -5.19 60.76
N ARG A 347 -12.25 -4.47 60.14
CA ARG A 347 -13.41 -5.07 59.45
C ARG A 347 -12.99 -5.86 58.21
N GLU A 348 -12.03 -5.36 57.44
CA GLU A 348 -11.47 -6.07 56.29
C GLU A 348 -10.83 -7.40 56.71
N LEU A 349 -10.05 -7.40 57.79
CA LEU A 349 -9.48 -8.64 58.36
C LEU A 349 -10.55 -9.61 58.88
N ALA A 350 -11.64 -9.11 59.47
CA ALA A 350 -12.77 -9.94 59.87
C ALA A 350 -13.52 -10.55 58.67
N GLN A 351 -13.66 -9.79 57.57
CA GLN A 351 -14.23 -10.30 56.32
C GLN A 351 -13.32 -11.34 55.64
N LEU A 352 -12.00 -11.10 55.64
CA LEU A 352 -11.02 -12.07 55.16
C LEU A 352 -11.05 -13.35 56.01
N ALA A 353 -11.15 -13.24 57.33
CA ALA A 353 -11.32 -14.39 58.23
C ALA A 353 -12.58 -15.17 57.89
N ALA A 354 -13.73 -14.51 57.74
CA ALA A 354 -14.98 -15.16 57.36
C ALA A 354 -14.91 -15.84 55.98
N ARG A 355 -14.26 -15.22 54.98
CA ARG A 355 -14.07 -15.79 53.63
C ARG A 355 -13.17 -17.03 53.63
N ILE A 356 -12.20 -17.08 54.53
CA ILE A 356 -11.28 -18.23 54.71
C ILE A 356 -11.91 -19.30 55.63
N GLY A 357 -13.00 -18.98 56.34
CA GLY A 357 -13.67 -19.89 57.27
C GLY A 357 -13.07 -19.90 58.69
N LEU A 358 -12.38 -18.83 59.08
CA LEU A 358 -11.82 -18.64 60.42
C LEU A 358 -12.70 -17.70 61.26
N PRO A 359 -12.76 -17.89 62.60
CA PRO A 359 -13.71 -17.20 63.46
C PRO A 359 -13.36 -15.72 63.73
N ASP A 360 -12.06 -15.38 63.77
CA ASP A 360 -11.61 -14.01 64.05
C ASP A 360 -10.22 -13.69 63.44
N ALA A 361 -9.85 -12.42 63.51
CA ALA A 361 -8.60 -11.90 62.96
C ALA A 361 -7.34 -12.35 63.73
N GLU A 362 -7.46 -12.80 64.99
CA GLU A 362 -6.33 -13.29 65.78
C GLU A 362 -5.98 -14.73 65.39
N VAL A 363 -6.98 -15.58 65.16
CA VAL A 363 -6.79 -16.93 64.60
C VAL A 363 -6.24 -16.87 63.17
N LEU A 364 -6.70 -15.88 62.38
CA LEU A 364 -6.18 -15.60 61.03
C LEU A 364 -4.69 -15.24 61.05
N ARG A 365 -4.23 -14.45 62.04
CA ARG A 365 -2.81 -14.13 62.24
C ARG A 365 -1.99 -15.36 62.65
N ALA A 366 -2.54 -16.24 63.49
CA ALA A 366 -1.83 -17.41 64.00
C ALA A 366 -1.73 -18.58 63.00
N ARG A 367 -2.68 -18.71 62.07
CA ARG A 367 -2.79 -19.85 61.13
C ARG A 367 -2.33 -19.53 59.70
N GLN A 368 -1.52 -18.49 59.51
CA GLN A 368 -1.08 -18.08 58.18
C GLN A 368 -0.28 -19.19 57.47
N PRO A 369 -0.66 -19.61 56.25
CA PRO A 369 0.09 -20.60 55.47
C PRO A 369 1.48 -20.08 55.08
N SER A 370 2.47 -20.96 55.09
CA SER A 370 3.83 -20.62 54.62
C SER A 370 3.83 -20.25 53.13
N ASP A 371 4.81 -19.48 52.69
CA ASP A 371 4.96 -19.14 51.26
C ASP A 371 5.16 -20.40 50.40
N ALA A 372 5.89 -21.39 50.93
CA ALA A 372 6.09 -22.69 50.26
C ALA A 372 4.79 -23.49 50.08
N ALA A 373 3.88 -23.44 51.06
CA ALA A 373 2.56 -24.06 50.99
C ALA A 373 1.71 -23.41 49.88
N ARG A 374 1.70 -22.07 49.83
CA ARG A 374 0.96 -21.30 48.83
C ARG A 374 1.47 -21.58 47.42
N THR A 375 2.78 -21.55 47.20
CA THR A 375 3.38 -21.86 45.88
C THR A 375 3.09 -23.31 45.44
N ARG A 376 3.13 -24.28 46.37
CA ARG A 376 2.79 -25.69 46.05
C ARG A 376 1.35 -25.82 45.57
N ILE A 377 0.40 -25.17 46.24
CA ILE A 377 -1.02 -25.26 45.90
C ILE A 377 -1.33 -24.51 44.60
N GLU A 378 -0.67 -23.38 44.34
CA GLU A 378 -0.74 -22.68 43.05
C GLU A 378 -0.26 -23.56 41.89
N GLY A 379 0.84 -24.30 42.09
CA GLY A 379 1.33 -25.29 41.13
C GLY A 379 0.33 -26.42 40.88
N LEU A 380 -0.32 -26.92 41.94
CA LEU A 380 -1.36 -27.95 41.82
C LEU A 380 -2.64 -27.42 41.16
N ILE A 381 -3.07 -26.19 41.41
CA ILE A 381 -4.22 -25.55 40.71
C ILE A 381 -3.94 -25.50 39.21
N ARG A 382 -2.75 -25.04 38.84
CA ARG A 382 -2.33 -24.96 37.43
C ARG A 382 -2.31 -26.33 36.77
N ALA A 383 -1.62 -27.31 37.36
CA ALA A 383 -1.53 -28.67 36.84
C ALA A 383 -2.92 -29.33 36.70
N GLY A 384 -3.79 -29.16 37.70
CA GLY A 384 -5.15 -29.71 37.68
C GLY A 384 -6.02 -29.12 36.58
N ARG A 385 -5.93 -27.81 36.32
CA ARG A 385 -6.64 -27.14 35.21
C ARG A 385 -6.10 -27.55 33.84
N GLU A 386 -4.78 -27.61 33.69
CA GLU A 386 -4.12 -28.03 32.46
C GLU A 386 -4.48 -29.47 32.09
N ASP A 387 -4.41 -30.41 33.05
CA ASP A 387 -4.79 -31.81 32.81
C ASP A 387 -6.30 -31.98 32.57
N ALA A 388 -7.17 -31.25 33.28
CA ALA A 388 -8.61 -31.29 33.05
C ALA A 388 -9.00 -30.79 31.65
N ALA A 389 -8.39 -29.69 31.19
CA ALA A 389 -8.60 -29.15 29.85
C ALA A 389 -8.04 -30.08 28.76
N ALA A 390 -6.84 -30.64 28.98
CA ALA A 390 -6.23 -31.62 28.06
C ALA A 390 -7.12 -32.86 27.91
N LEU A 391 -7.66 -33.39 29.02
CA LEU A 391 -8.56 -34.53 29.01
C LEU A 391 -9.90 -34.24 28.30
N ALA A 392 -10.50 -33.07 28.52
CA ALA A 392 -11.73 -32.68 27.83
C ALA A 392 -11.51 -32.61 26.31
N ARG A 393 -10.39 -32.00 25.88
CA ARG A 393 -10.00 -31.90 24.48
C ARG A 393 -9.74 -33.26 23.85
N LEU A 394 -8.97 -34.13 24.51
CA LEU A 394 -8.69 -35.49 24.01
C LEU A 394 -9.97 -36.32 23.84
N ARG A 395 -10.95 -36.17 24.74
CA ARG A 395 -12.27 -36.85 24.61
C ARG A 395 -13.06 -36.32 23.41
N GLN A 396 -13.06 -35.01 23.20
CA GLN A 396 -13.74 -34.39 22.06
C GLN A 396 -13.08 -34.78 20.74
N ASP A 397 -11.75 -34.73 20.67
CA ASP A 397 -10.97 -35.11 19.49
C ASP A 397 -11.18 -36.58 19.14
N LEU A 398 -11.22 -37.48 20.15
CA LEU A 398 -11.52 -38.89 19.95
C LEU A 398 -12.93 -39.10 19.39
N ALA A 399 -13.93 -38.39 19.91
CA ALA A 399 -15.31 -38.48 19.41
C ALA A 399 -15.43 -37.99 17.96
N ALA A 400 -14.78 -36.87 17.63
CA ALA A 400 -14.76 -36.31 16.28
C ALA A 400 -14.06 -37.26 15.28
N ARG A 401 -12.90 -37.81 15.64
CA ARG A 401 -12.14 -38.76 14.82
C ARG A 401 -12.93 -40.05 14.57
N ARG A 402 -13.62 -40.58 15.58
CA ARG A 402 -14.51 -41.74 15.42
C ARG A 402 -15.67 -41.47 14.46
N SER A 403 -16.31 -40.30 14.56
CA SER A 403 -17.37 -39.91 13.62
C SER A 403 -16.86 -39.78 12.18
N GLU A 404 -15.65 -39.25 11.97
CA GLU A 404 -15.04 -39.13 10.64
C GLU A 404 -14.75 -40.52 10.04
N ARG A 405 -14.18 -41.44 10.84
CA ARG A 405 -13.97 -42.83 10.43
C ARG A 405 -15.28 -43.47 9.96
N ASP A 406 -16.37 -43.30 10.72
CA ASP A 406 -17.66 -43.92 10.41
C ASP A 406 -18.27 -43.36 9.11
N ARG A 407 -18.08 -42.06 8.84
CA ARG A 407 -18.47 -41.43 7.55
C ARG A 407 -17.66 -41.97 6.37
N LEU A 408 -16.33 -42.07 6.53
CA LEU A 408 -15.45 -42.60 5.50
C LEU A 408 -15.75 -44.07 5.21
N ALA A 409 -16.05 -44.88 6.24
CA ALA A 409 -16.45 -46.27 6.09
C ALA A 409 -17.77 -46.41 5.31
N ALA A 410 -18.77 -45.56 5.59
CA ALA A 410 -20.04 -45.55 4.85
C ALA A 410 -19.85 -45.14 3.38
N ALA A 411 -18.99 -44.15 3.11
CA ALA A 411 -18.67 -43.71 1.75
C ALA A 411 -17.97 -44.82 0.92
N LEU A 412 -17.08 -45.59 1.55
CA LEU A 412 -16.40 -46.72 0.91
C LEU A 412 -17.35 -47.89 0.60
N GLN A 413 -18.34 -48.17 1.46
CA GLN A 413 -19.32 -49.22 1.21
C GLN A 413 -20.28 -48.90 0.04
N GLY A 414 -20.54 -47.62 -0.23
CA GLY A 414 -21.40 -47.19 -1.35
C GLY A 414 -20.73 -47.20 -2.73
N ALA A 415 -19.41 -47.38 -2.81
CA ALA A 415 -18.64 -47.11 -4.03
C ALA A 415 -18.63 -48.24 -5.09
N GLY A 416 -19.14 -49.44 -4.80
CA GLY A 416 -19.25 -50.54 -5.77
C GLY A 416 -17.90 -51.04 -6.34
N GLY A 417 -17.96 -51.86 -7.40
CA GLY A 417 -16.77 -52.46 -8.03
C GLY A 417 -15.89 -51.44 -8.76
N LEU A 418 -14.63 -51.31 -8.32
CA LEU A 418 -13.63 -50.42 -8.93
C LEU A 418 -13.04 -51.03 -10.20
N VAL A 419 -13.06 -50.27 -11.30
CA VAL A 419 -12.35 -50.60 -12.55
C VAL A 419 -11.13 -49.70 -12.67
N ASP A 420 -9.94 -50.30 -12.79
CA ASP A 420 -8.69 -49.55 -12.98
C ASP A 420 -8.67 -48.90 -14.39
N PRO A 421 -8.59 -47.55 -14.49
CA PRO A 421 -8.55 -46.85 -15.77
C PRO A 421 -7.19 -46.94 -16.48
N ALA A 422 -6.11 -47.38 -15.82
CA ALA A 422 -4.75 -47.32 -16.37
C ALA A 422 -4.56 -48.14 -17.66
N PRO A 423 -5.04 -49.39 -17.77
CA PRO A 423 -4.96 -50.16 -19.02
C PRO A 423 -5.74 -49.52 -20.18
N LEU A 424 -6.93 -48.98 -19.88
CA LEU A 424 -7.77 -48.34 -20.90
C LEU A 424 -7.17 -47.00 -21.39
N ARG A 425 -6.52 -46.24 -20.51
CA ARG A 425 -5.78 -45.02 -20.89
C ARG A 425 -4.55 -45.32 -21.74
N ALA A 426 -3.85 -46.42 -21.46
CA ALA A 426 -2.70 -46.84 -22.26
C ALA A 426 -3.13 -47.17 -23.70
N ASP A 427 -4.23 -47.88 -23.85
CA ASP A 427 -4.77 -48.28 -25.15
C ASP A 427 -5.44 -47.11 -25.92
N LEU A 428 -5.76 -45.99 -25.26
CA LEU A 428 -6.26 -44.77 -25.91
C LEU A 428 -5.14 -43.94 -26.58
N LYS A 429 -3.88 -44.07 -26.12
CA LYS A 429 -2.74 -43.26 -26.61
C LYS A 429 -2.54 -43.25 -28.14
N PRO A 430 -2.71 -44.37 -28.87
CA PRO A 430 -2.61 -44.39 -30.33
C PRO A 430 -3.59 -43.45 -31.05
N PHE A 431 -4.70 -43.06 -30.39
CA PHE A 431 -5.71 -42.15 -30.95
C PHE A 431 -5.46 -40.68 -30.62
N ALA A 432 -4.33 -40.32 -30.00
CA ALA A 432 -4.04 -38.96 -29.58
C ALA A 432 -4.05 -37.94 -30.73
N THR A 433 -3.74 -38.35 -31.97
CA THR A 433 -3.79 -37.47 -33.15
C THR A 433 -5.15 -37.45 -33.84
N LEU A 434 -6.09 -38.31 -33.44
CA LEU A 434 -7.33 -38.53 -34.16
C LEU A 434 -8.22 -37.28 -34.21
N ARG A 435 -8.22 -36.45 -33.16
CA ARG A 435 -8.92 -35.15 -33.17
C ARG A 435 -8.36 -34.23 -34.26
N ARG A 436 -7.02 -34.13 -34.36
CA ARG A 436 -6.35 -33.34 -35.39
C ARG A 436 -6.62 -33.90 -36.79
N ASP A 437 -6.64 -35.22 -36.92
CA ASP A 437 -6.93 -35.88 -38.20
C ASP A 437 -8.39 -35.65 -38.64
N LEU A 438 -9.34 -35.62 -37.70
CA LEU A 438 -10.75 -35.24 -37.93
C LEU A 438 -10.88 -33.77 -38.37
N ASP A 439 -10.27 -32.84 -37.63
CA ASP A 439 -10.30 -31.41 -37.97
C ASP A 439 -9.71 -31.17 -39.38
N ARG A 440 -8.59 -31.83 -39.70
CA ARG A 440 -7.95 -31.74 -41.02
C ARG A 440 -8.82 -32.30 -42.14
N ARG A 441 -9.58 -33.38 -41.89
CA ARG A 441 -10.54 -33.93 -42.86
C ARG A 441 -11.64 -32.92 -43.15
N ASP A 442 -12.23 -32.35 -42.10
CA ASP A 442 -13.35 -31.41 -42.23
C ASP A 442 -12.90 -30.10 -42.91
N ASP A 443 -11.68 -29.62 -42.64
CA ASP A 443 -11.05 -28.49 -43.34
C ASP A 443 -10.88 -28.77 -44.84
N LEU A 444 -10.42 -29.96 -45.20
CA LEU A 444 -10.25 -30.39 -46.60
C LEU A 444 -11.61 -30.49 -47.31
N ASP A 445 -12.64 -31.04 -46.66
CA ASP A 445 -14.01 -31.07 -47.19
C ASP A 445 -14.57 -29.67 -47.45
N GLY A 446 -14.33 -28.74 -46.51
CA GLY A 446 -14.71 -27.34 -46.65
C GLY A 446 -13.93 -26.61 -47.76
N ALA A 447 -12.64 -26.92 -47.94
CA ALA A 447 -11.82 -26.38 -49.02
C ALA A 447 -12.32 -26.87 -50.39
N LEU A 448 -12.55 -28.17 -50.53
CA LEU A 448 -13.07 -28.80 -51.75
C LEU A 448 -14.39 -28.19 -52.20
N THR A 449 -15.33 -28.02 -51.27
CA THR A 449 -16.66 -27.48 -51.59
C THR A 449 -16.56 -26.04 -52.11
N ARG A 450 -15.73 -25.20 -51.46
CA ARG A 450 -15.53 -23.79 -51.82
C ARG A 450 -14.82 -23.65 -53.16
N GLU A 451 -13.72 -24.37 -53.36
CA GLU A 451 -12.91 -24.30 -54.57
C GLU A 451 -13.67 -24.86 -55.78
N ALA A 452 -14.43 -25.95 -55.62
CA ALA A 452 -15.34 -26.45 -56.65
C ALA A 452 -16.47 -25.47 -57.01
N ALA A 453 -17.00 -24.71 -56.04
CA ALA A 453 -17.98 -23.66 -56.30
C ALA A 453 -17.35 -22.44 -57.00
N SER A 454 -16.13 -22.08 -56.62
CA SER A 454 -15.37 -20.98 -57.24
C SER A 454 -15.09 -21.26 -58.72
N ILE A 455 -14.56 -22.46 -59.03
CA ILE A 455 -14.28 -22.88 -60.41
C ILE A 455 -15.56 -22.84 -61.26
N ARG A 456 -16.68 -23.37 -60.76
CA ARG A 456 -17.97 -23.29 -61.48
C ARG A 456 -18.43 -21.85 -61.73
N THR A 457 -18.24 -20.97 -60.75
CA THR A 457 -18.64 -19.56 -60.86
C THR A 457 -17.76 -18.81 -61.86
N GLN A 458 -16.44 -19.04 -61.83
CA GLN A 458 -15.49 -18.43 -62.77
C GLN A 458 -15.74 -18.92 -64.20
N ALA A 459 -15.96 -20.23 -64.38
CA ALA A 459 -16.31 -20.82 -65.69
C ALA A 459 -17.57 -20.21 -66.31
N ALA A 460 -18.58 -19.92 -65.48
CA ALA A 460 -19.84 -19.31 -65.91
C ALA A 460 -19.75 -17.80 -66.21
N ARG A 461 -18.73 -17.10 -65.68
CA ARG A 461 -18.52 -15.65 -65.90
C ARG A 461 -17.74 -15.34 -67.17
N LEU A 462 -17.03 -16.31 -67.72
CA LEU A 462 -16.34 -16.18 -68.99
C LEU A 462 -17.35 -15.85 -70.10
N SER A 463 -16.93 -15.06 -71.09
CA SER A 463 -17.74 -14.73 -72.27
C SER A 463 -16.94 -15.08 -73.52
N PRO A 464 -17.27 -16.17 -74.23
CA PRO A 464 -18.39 -17.10 -73.98
C PRO A 464 -18.20 -17.98 -72.73
N PRO A 465 -19.29 -18.43 -72.05
CA PRO A 465 -19.20 -19.23 -70.83
C PRO A 465 -18.80 -20.68 -71.11
N ILE A 466 -18.12 -21.31 -70.17
CA ILE A 466 -17.75 -22.74 -70.21
C ILE A 466 -18.67 -23.53 -69.27
N PRO A 467 -19.69 -24.23 -69.77
CA PRO A 467 -20.60 -25.01 -68.92
C PRO A 467 -19.95 -26.28 -68.35
N ASP A 468 -19.02 -26.87 -69.10
CA ASP A 468 -18.25 -28.04 -68.68
C ASP A 468 -16.77 -27.85 -69.05
N LEU A 469 -15.96 -27.58 -68.03
CA LEU A 469 -14.52 -27.37 -68.18
C LEU A 469 -13.79 -28.63 -68.65
N ALA A 470 -14.24 -29.82 -68.23
CA ALA A 470 -13.61 -31.07 -68.62
C ALA A 470 -13.90 -31.40 -70.09
N ALA A 471 -15.14 -31.20 -70.53
CA ALA A 471 -15.51 -31.36 -71.95
C ALA A 471 -14.80 -30.32 -72.84
N PHE A 472 -14.65 -29.08 -72.37
CA PHE A 472 -13.90 -28.04 -73.08
C PHE A 472 -12.42 -28.43 -73.28
N THR A 473 -11.73 -28.85 -72.22
CA THR A 473 -10.32 -29.26 -72.32
C THR A 473 -10.14 -30.47 -73.23
N ALA A 474 -11.09 -31.42 -73.22
CA ALA A 474 -11.07 -32.58 -74.12
C ALA A 474 -11.24 -32.21 -75.61
N GLY A 475 -11.96 -31.12 -75.90
CA GLY A 475 -12.21 -30.60 -77.25
C GLY A 475 -10.98 -30.01 -77.96
N ARG A 476 -9.84 -29.87 -77.27
CA ARG A 476 -8.58 -29.29 -77.76
C ARG A 476 -8.76 -27.89 -78.36
N PRO A 477 -8.85 -26.85 -77.52
CA PRO A 477 -9.01 -25.48 -78.00
C PRO A 477 -7.85 -25.05 -78.90
N PRO A 478 -8.08 -24.12 -79.84
CA PRO A 478 -7.01 -23.55 -80.65
C PRO A 478 -5.90 -22.97 -79.78
N SER A 479 -4.64 -23.26 -80.12
CA SER A 479 -3.50 -22.70 -79.38
C SER A 479 -3.45 -21.17 -79.50
N ALA A 480 -2.83 -20.49 -78.54
CA ALA A 480 -2.61 -19.04 -78.59
C ALA A 480 -1.93 -18.58 -79.90
N GLU A 481 -1.05 -19.42 -80.46
CA GLU A 481 -0.41 -19.18 -81.76
C GLU A 481 -1.41 -19.28 -82.93
N ALA A 482 -2.32 -20.27 -82.89
CA ALA A 482 -3.39 -20.40 -83.88
C ALA A 482 -4.37 -19.21 -83.81
N VAL A 483 -4.78 -18.78 -82.61
CA VAL A 483 -5.62 -17.59 -82.42
C VAL A 483 -4.94 -16.33 -82.97
N THR A 484 -3.64 -16.16 -82.70
CA THR A 484 -2.85 -15.04 -83.24
C THR A 484 -2.78 -15.06 -84.77
N ARG A 485 -2.65 -16.24 -85.37
CA ARG A 485 -2.66 -16.43 -86.82
C ARG A 485 -4.01 -16.03 -87.43
N TYR A 486 -5.13 -16.50 -86.87
CA TYR A 486 -6.47 -16.13 -87.33
C TYR A 486 -6.74 -14.62 -87.17
N ARG A 487 -6.31 -14.01 -86.06
CA ARG A 487 -6.37 -12.55 -85.88
C ARG A 487 -5.67 -11.82 -87.02
N ARG A 488 -4.42 -12.18 -87.32
CA ARG A 488 -3.64 -11.54 -88.39
C ARG A 488 -4.31 -11.72 -89.76
N THR A 489 -4.82 -12.91 -90.07
CA THR A 489 -5.48 -13.19 -91.34
C THR A 489 -6.75 -12.36 -91.50
N LEU A 490 -7.62 -12.32 -90.49
CA LEU A 490 -8.88 -11.56 -90.53
C LEU A 490 -8.65 -10.06 -90.56
N ASP A 491 -7.72 -9.53 -89.75
CA ASP A 491 -7.37 -8.11 -89.75
C ASP A 491 -6.80 -7.67 -91.11
N THR A 492 -5.97 -8.53 -91.74
CA THR A 492 -5.41 -8.25 -93.07
C THR A 492 -6.50 -8.22 -94.13
N ALA A 493 -7.38 -9.22 -94.14
CA ALA A 493 -8.51 -9.28 -95.06
C ALA A 493 -9.49 -8.11 -94.87
N MET A 494 -9.69 -7.65 -93.62
CA MET A 494 -10.57 -6.51 -93.33
C MET A 494 -9.99 -5.19 -93.84
N ARG A 495 -8.68 -4.99 -93.67
CA ARG A 495 -7.98 -3.83 -94.27
C ARG A 495 -7.97 -3.87 -95.79
N GLU A 496 -7.87 -5.06 -96.40
CA GLU A 496 -7.97 -5.24 -97.85
C GLU A 496 -9.37 -4.91 -98.37
N ARG A 497 -10.42 -5.33 -97.66
CA ARG A 497 -11.81 -4.95 -97.96
C ARG A 497 -12.00 -3.44 -97.88
N ASP A 498 -11.57 -2.79 -96.80
CA ASP A 498 -11.73 -1.34 -96.63
C ASP A 498 -11.09 -0.56 -97.78
N ARG A 499 -9.87 -0.95 -98.17
CA ARG A 499 -9.19 -0.37 -99.34
C ARG A 499 -9.94 -0.61 -100.66
N ALA A 500 -10.54 -1.78 -100.83
CA ALA A 500 -11.33 -2.09 -102.03
C ALA A 500 -12.64 -1.29 -102.06
N ALA A 501 -13.31 -1.12 -100.91
CA ALA A 501 -14.51 -0.30 -100.77
C ALA A 501 -14.22 1.18 -101.06
N ASP A 502 -13.12 1.71 -100.53
CA ASP A 502 -12.67 3.08 -100.81
C ASP A 502 -12.41 3.27 -102.32
N ARG A 503 -11.72 2.32 -102.97
CA ARG A 503 -11.47 2.36 -104.43
C ARG A 503 -12.75 2.35 -105.23
N LEU A 504 -13.71 1.50 -104.89
CA LEU A 504 -15.01 1.45 -105.55
C LEU A 504 -15.74 2.80 -105.42
N SER A 505 -15.77 3.38 -104.22
CA SER A 505 -16.39 4.68 -103.99
C SER A 505 -15.76 5.79 -104.84
N VAL A 506 -14.42 5.80 -104.99
CA VAL A 506 -13.72 6.77 -105.85
C VAL A 506 -14.09 6.56 -107.33
N ALA A 507 -14.07 5.32 -107.81
CA ALA A 507 -14.39 4.99 -109.19
C ALA A 507 -15.85 5.32 -109.56
N GLU A 508 -16.82 4.98 -108.69
CA GLU A 508 -18.24 5.33 -108.88
C GLU A 508 -18.46 6.85 -108.93
N THR A 509 -17.73 7.60 -108.09
CA THR A 509 -17.78 9.07 -108.12
C THR A 509 -17.23 9.61 -109.44
N ALA A 510 -16.13 9.05 -109.96
CA ALA A 510 -15.56 9.44 -111.25
C ALA A 510 -16.52 9.14 -112.41
N VAL A 511 -17.17 7.96 -112.40
CA VAL A 511 -18.22 7.57 -113.35
C VAL A 511 -19.38 8.57 -113.30
N ALA A 512 -19.92 8.88 -112.12
CA ALA A 512 -21.03 9.82 -111.96
C ALA A 512 -20.68 11.22 -112.48
N GLN A 513 -19.48 11.72 -112.17
CA GLN A 513 -18.99 13.01 -112.67
C GLN A 513 -18.84 13.01 -114.20
N ARG A 514 -18.32 11.93 -114.79
CA ARG A 514 -18.13 11.83 -116.24
C ARG A 514 -19.46 11.74 -116.98
N GLN A 515 -20.42 10.97 -116.46
CA GLN A 515 -21.79 10.91 -116.97
C GLN A 515 -22.48 12.27 -116.90
N ALA A 516 -22.31 13.02 -115.81
CA ALA A 516 -22.84 14.37 -115.68
C ALA A 516 -22.25 15.33 -116.72
N ARG A 517 -20.93 15.26 -116.99
CA ARG A 517 -20.27 16.05 -118.06
C ARG A 517 -20.82 15.71 -119.44
N LEU A 518 -20.98 14.43 -119.77
CA LEU A 518 -21.58 13.98 -121.04
C LEU A 518 -23.03 14.47 -121.20
N ARG A 519 -23.85 14.39 -120.14
CA ARG A 519 -25.23 14.93 -120.16
C ARG A 519 -25.27 16.44 -120.35
N ALA A 520 -24.39 17.19 -119.68
CA ALA A 520 -24.31 18.65 -119.83
C ALA A 520 -23.91 19.05 -121.27
N ARG A 521 -23.03 18.28 -121.92
CA ARG A 521 -22.64 18.52 -123.32
C ARG A 521 -23.74 18.14 -124.32
N ALA A 522 -24.53 17.11 -124.04
CA ALA A 522 -25.65 16.69 -124.88
C ALA A 522 -26.84 17.67 -124.88
N ALA A 523 -26.94 18.57 -123.89
CA ALA A 523 -28.02 19.55 -123.79
C ALA A 523 -27.91 20.76 -124.76
N GLY A 524 -26.85 20.83 -125.59
CA GLY A 524 -26.62 21.88 -126.59
C GLY A 524 -27.10 21.54 -128.01
N ARG A 525 -26.58 22.27 -129.02
CA ARG A 525 -26.84 21.99 -130.46
C ARG A 525 -26.43 20.54 -130.80
N PRO A 526 -27.29 19.71 -131.42
CA PRO A 526 -26.94 18.34 -131.81
C PRO A 526 -25.69 18.35 -132.69
N ILE A 527 -24.68 17.57 -132.31
CA ILE A 527 -23.42 17.46 -133.06
C ILE A 527 -23.63 16.44 -134.17
N PRO A 528 -23.46 16.82 -135.46
CA PRO A 528 -23.55 15.86 -136.56
C PRO A 528 -22.44 14.82 -136.44
N THR A 529 -22.78 13.53 -136.44
CA THR A 529 -21.78 12.46 -136.43
C THR A 529 -21.25 12.20 -137.84
N ARG A 530 -20.09 11.54 -137.94
CA ARG A 530 -19.54 11.10 -139.23
C ARG A 530 -20.53 10.21 -139.99
N ASP A 531 -21.34 9.43 -139.28
CA ASP A 531 -22.37 8.56 -139.84
C ASP A 531 -23.55 9.37 -140.39
N ASP A 532 -23.95 10.46 -139.74
CA ASP A 532 -24.98 11.38 -140.26
C ASP A 532 -24.54 12.04 -141.58
N LEU A 533 -23.28 12.45 -141.67
CA LEU A 533 -22.72 12.99 -142.93
C LEU A 533 -22.66 11.92 -144.03
N LEU A 534 -22.29 10.69 -143.70
CA LEU A 534 -22.29 9.58 -144.66
C LEU A 534 -23.71 9.29 -145.18
N ALA A 535 -24.72 9.32 -144.31
CA ALA A 535 -26.11 9.16 -144.70
C ALA A 535 -26.58 10.28 -145.65
N LEU A 536 -26.20 11.53 -145.37
CA LEU A 536 -26.50 12.68 -146.24
C LEU A 536 -25.78 12.58 -147.60
N ARG A 537 -24.51 12.17 -147.61
CA ARG A 537 -23.73 11.95 -148.84
C ARG A 537 -24.35 10.87 -149.72
N ASN A 538 -24.72 9.73 -149.15
CA ASN A 538 -25.37 8.65 -149.90
C ASN A 538 -26.68 9.13 -150.55
N ARG A 539 -27.47 9.95 -149.84
CA ARG A 539 -28.71 10.51 -150.38
C ARG A 539 -28.46 11.52 -151.51
N ARG A 540 -27.46 12.38 -151.36
CA ARG A 540 -27.02 13.33 -152.39
C ARG A 540 -26.51 12.59 -153.64
N ASP A 541 -25.68 11.57 -153.46
CA ASP A 541 -25.06 10.83 -154.56
C ASP A 541 -26.09 10.00 -155.33
N GLY A 542 -27.09 9.45 -154.64
CA GLY A 542 -28.25 8.84 -155.28
C GLY A 542 -29.04 9.82 -156.15
N LEU A 543 -29.23 11.06 -155.70
CA LEU A 543 -29.87 12.12 -156.51
C LEU A 543 -29.00 12.58 -157.68
N LEU A 544 -27.67 12.63 -157.51
CA LEU A 544 -26.72 12.95 -158.58
C LEU A 544 -26.79 11.97 -159.75
N ALA A 545 -26.85 10.67 -159.43
CA ALA A 545 -26.92 9.61 -160.43
C ALA A 545 -28.21 9.67 -161.28
N ALA A 546 -29.28 10.25 -160.76
CA ALA A 546 -30.57 10.36 -161.44
C ALA A 546 -30.74 11.63 -162.31
N LEU A 547 -29.76 12.54 -162.33
CA LEU A 547 -29.84 13.83 -163.04
C LEU A 547 -29.76 13.81 -164.58
N PRO A 548 -29.05 12.88 -165.26
CA PRO A 548 -28.95 12.90 -166.72
C PRO A 548 -30.31 12.69 -167.40
N GLY A 549 -30.90 13.77 -167.93
CA GLY A 549 -32.24 13.78 -168.55
C GLY A 549 -33.40 14.17 -167.60
N GLY A 550 -33.11 14.54 -166.35
CA GLY A 550 -34.10 14.86 -165.31
C GLY A 550 -34.76 16.25 -165.44
N ALA A 551 -35.92 16.42 -164.80
CA ALA A 551 -36.69 17.66 -164.85
C ALA A 551 -36.03 18.77 -164.00
N PRO A 552 -36.38 20.06 -164.20
CA PRO A 552 -35.82 21.17 -163.42
C PRO A 552 -35.98 21.01 -161.89
N GLU A 553 -37.03 20.31 -161.44
CA GLU A 553 -37.27 20.01 -160.02
C GLU A 553 -36.23 19.05 -159.42
N ASP A 554 -35.67 18.13 -160.22
CA ASP A 554 -34.65 17.18 -159.77
C ASP A 554 -33.32 17.90 -159.48
N PHE A 555 -32.98 18.91 -160.27
CA PHE A 555 -31.85 19.80 -160.00
C PHE A 555 -32.02 20.59 -158.70
N ALA A 556 -33.24 21.09 -158.40
CA ALA A 556 -33.51 21.80 -157.16
C ALA A 556 -33.39 20.88 -155.93
N ARG A 557 -33.87 19.63 -156.03
CA ARG A 557 -33.74 18.63 -154.94
C ARG A 557 -32.29 18.20 -154.72
N PHE A 558 -31.52 18.01 -155.78
CA PHE A 558 -30.09 17.75 -155.68
C PHE A 558 -29.36 18.94 -155.02
N GLY A 559 -29.65 20.18 -155.45
CA GLY A 559 -29.05 21.38 -154.87
C GLY A 559 -29.33 21.52 -153.37
N ALA A 560 -30.55 21.21 -152.91
CA ALA A 560 -30.89 21.19 -151.50
C ALA A 560 -30.15 20.09 -150.72
N ALA A 561 -30.00 18.89 -151.29
CA ALA A 561 -29.26 17.78 -150.69
C ALA A 561 -27.74 18.05 -150.63
N LEU A 562 -27.17 18.67 -151.66
CA LEU A 562 -25.79 19.13 -151.68
C LEU A 562 -25.56 20.17 -150.59
N ALA A 563 -26.40 21.21 -150.51
CA ALA A 563 -26.30 22.26 -149.48
C ALA A 563 -26.52 21.73 -148.05
N ALA A 564 -27.29 20.65 -147.86
CA ALA A 564 -27.42 19.97 -146.57
C ALA A 564 -26.18 19.15 -146.23
N THR A 565 -25.58 18.49 -147.22
CA THR A 565 -24.35 17.70 -147.06
C THR A 565 -23.14 18.60 -146.78
N ASP A 566 -23.03 19.72 -147.48
CA ASP A 566 -21.95 20.69 -147.29
C ASP A 566 -22.08 21.38 -145.94
N ARG A 567 -23.29 21.81 -145.54
CA ARG A 567 -23.52 22.32 -144.17
C ARG A 567 -23.18 21.30 -143.09
N ALA A 568 -23.56 20.03 -143.27
CA ALA A 568 -23.21 18.98 -142.31
C ALA A 568 -21.69 18.70 -142.28
N ALA A 569 -20.99 18.80 -143.41
CA ALA A 569 -19.54 18.66 -143.48
C ALA A 569 -18.82 19.86 -142.82
N ASP A 570 -19.29 21.07 -143.07
CA ASP A 570 -18.77 22.30 -142.45
C ASP A 570 -19.04 22.33 -140.95
N ASP A 571 -20.24 21.93 -140.51
CA ASP A 571 -20.59 21.77 -139.10
C ASP A 571 -19.69 20.71 -138.44
N LEU A 572 -19.38 19.58 -139.11
CA LEU A 572 -18.46 18.55 -138.60
C LEU A 572 -17.02 19.05 -138.48
N VAL A 573 -16.57 19.93 -139.38
CA VAL A 573 -15.23 20.55 -139.31
C VAL A 573 -15.19 21.63 -138.23
N ALA A 574 -16.23 22.45 -138.12
CA ALA A 574 -16.35 23.49 -137.10
C ALA A 574 -16.48 22.89 -135.68
N ASP A 575 -17.20 21.77 -135.54
CA ASP A 575 -17.40 21.04 -134.29
C ASP A 575 -16.42 19.86 -134.12
N ALA A 576 -15.38 19.72 -134.94
CA ALA A 576 -14.43 18.60 -134.89
C ALA A 576 -13.77 18.44 -133.51
N ALA A 577 -13.48 19.54 -132.83
CA ALA A 577 -12.96 19.54 -131.46
C ALA A 577 -13.99 18.98 -130.46
N ARG A 578 -15.27 19.34 -130.61
CA ARG A 578 -16.36 18.84 -129.74
C ARG A 578 -16.63 17.34 -129.94
N VAL A 579 -16.57 16.85 -131.18
CA VAL A 579 -16.68 15.41 -131.49
C VAL A 579 -15.54 14.63 -130.86
N ALA A 580 -14.30 15.08 -131.05
CA ALA A 580 -13.12 14.43 -130.48
C ALA A 580 -13.14 14.41 -128.95
N GLU A 581 -13.60 15.50 -128.31
CA GLU A 581 -13.77 15.57 -126.87
C GLU A 581 -14.91 14.69 -126.34
N GLN A 582 -16.02 14.56 -127.09
CA GLN A 582 -17.13 13.69 -126.72
C GLN A 582 -16.73 12.21 -126.84
N ASP A 583 -16.02 11.82 -127.90
CA ASP A 583 -15.48 10.46 -128.06
C ASP A 583 -14.40 10.16 -127.01
N ALA A 584 -13.63 11.16 -126.58
CA ALA A 584 -12.67 11.02 -125.50
C ALA A 584 -13.35 10.85 -124.13
N ASP A 585 -14.42 11.60 -123.85
CA ASP A 585 -15.21 11.43 -122.63
C ASP A 585 -16.00 10.12 -122.62
N HIS A 586 -16.47 9.63 -123.77
CA HIS A 586 -17.14 8.32 -123.86
C HIS A 586 -16.17 7.18 -123.57
N ARG A 587 -14.98 7.19 -124.20
CA ARG A 587 -13.91 6.22 -123.89
C ARG A 587 -13.43 6.32 -122.44
N SER A 588 -13.36 7.54 -121.90
CA SER A 588 -13.02 7.74 -120.49
C SER A 588 -14.13 7.19 -119.58
N LEU A 589 -15.40 7.39 -119.92
CA LEU A 589 -16.51 6.83 -119.16
C LEU A 589 -16.48 5.29 -119.17
N GLU A 590 -16.25 4.67 -120.34
CA GLU A 590 -16.09 3.22 -120.46
C GLU A 590 -14.93 2.71 -119.60
N ALA A 591 -13.80 3.41 -119.60
CA ALA A 591 -12.65 3.06 -118.76
C ALA A 591 -12.95 3.18 -117.26
N GLU A 592 -13.59 4.27 -116.83
CA GLU A 592 -13.97 4.47 -115.41
C GLU A 592 -15.08 3.50 -114.96
N GLN A 593 -16.00 3.12 -115.87
CA GLN A 593 -17.00 2.08 -115.60
C GLN A 593 -16.36 0.69 -115.48
N ALA A 594 -15.36 0.39 -116.30
CA ALA A 594 -14.57 -0.84 -116.19
C ALA A 594 -13.78 -0.86 -114.86
N GLU A 595 -13.19 0.27 -114.44
CA GLU A 595 -12.49 0.39 -113.16
C GLU A 595 -13.46 0.23 -111.97
N ALA A 596 -14.66 0.83 -112.02
CA ALA A 596 -15.67 0.63 -110.99
C ALA A 596 -16.14 -0.83 -110.90
N ALA A 597 -16.34 -1.50 -112.05
CA ALA A 597 -16.68 -2.92 -112.08
C ALA A 597 -15.55 -3.79 -111.50
N ALA A 598 -14.29 -3.52 -111.86
CA ALA A 598 -13.13 -4.22 -111.31
C ALA A 598 -12.97 -3.99 -109.80
N ALA A 599 -13.20 -2.77 -109.30
CA ALA A 599 -13.18 -2.45 -107.88
C ALA A 599 -14.33 -3.14 -107.11
N ALA A 600 -15.52 -3.26 -107.71
CA ALA A 600 -16.65 -3.98 -107.13
C ALA A 600 -16.38 -5.50 -107.05
N GLU A 601 -15.80 -6.09 -108.09
CA GLU A 601 -15.35 -7.49 -108.07
C GLU A 601 -14.27 -7.72 -107.01
N ALA A 602 -13.30 -6.80 -106.88
CA ALA A 602 -12.27 -6.88 -105.85
C ALA A 602 -12.86 -6.78 -104.42
N LEU A 603 -13.84 -5.90 -104.20
CA LEU A 603 -14.56 -5.80 -102.93
C LEU A 603 -15.30 -7.10 -102.61
N ALA A 604 -16.05 -7.64 -103.58
CA ALA A 604 -16.76 -8.91 -103.42
C ALA A 604 -15.81 -10.09 -103.12
N ALA A 605 -14.62 -10.11 -103.74
CA ALA A 605 -13.59 -11.12 -103.45
C ALA A 605 -13.01 -10.96 -102.04
N CYS A 606 -12.80 -9.73 -101.56
CA CYS A 606 -12.39 -9.47 -100.18
C CYS A 606 -13.47 -9.87 -99.17
N ASP A 607 -14.74 -9.58 -99.45
CA ASP A 607 -15.88 -10.00 -98.61
C ASP A 607 -16.01 -11.53 -98.55
N ALA A 608 -15.84 -12.22 -99.69
CA ALA A 608 -15.80 -13.67 -99.73
C ALA A 608 -14.66 -14.26 -98.88
N ARG A 609 -13.44 -13.69 -98.98
CA ARG A 609 -12.29 -14.10 -98.16
C ARG A 609 -12.50 -13.83 -96.66
N LEU A 610 -13.16 -12.73 -96.30
CA LEU A 610 -13.54 -12.43 -94.92
C LEU A 610 -14.58 -13.42 -94.39
N ALA A 611 -15.59 -13.75 -95.19
CA ALA A 611 -16.60 -14.74 -94.83
C ALA A 611 -15.99 -16.14 -94.67
N GLU A 612 -15.07 -16.54 -95.56
CA GLU A 612 -14.31 -17.79 -95.46
C GLU A 612 -13.43 -17.80 -94.21
N GLY A 613 -12.68 -16.73 -93.95
CA GLY A 613 -11.87 -16.59 -92.73
C GLY A 613 -12.69 -16.65 -91.44
N ALA A 614 -13.86 -16.01 -91.42
CA ALA A 614 -14.77 -16.02 -90.28
C ALA A 614 -15.40 -17.40 -90.06
N SER A 615 -15.70 -18.12 -91.14
CA SER A 615 -16.18 -19.51 -91.07
C SER A 615 -15.09 -20.46 -90.56
N ALA A 616 -13.87 -20.34 -91.08
CA ALA A 616 -12.72 -21.13 -90.63
C ALA A 616 -12.37 -20.86 -89.15
N TRP A 617 -12.54 -19.61 -88.69
CA TRP A 617 -12.41 -19.26 -87.28
C TRP A 617 -13.45 -19.99 -86.43
N ARG A 618 -14.75 -19.90 -86.76
CA ARG A 618 -15.80 -20.63 -86.01
C ARG A 618 -15.60 -22.15 -86.04
N ALA A 619 -15.17 -22.70 -87.19
CA ALA A 619 -14.90 -24.12 -87.34
C ALA A 619 -13.78 -24.63 -86.42
N ALA A 620 -12.77 -23.80 -86.14
CA ALA A 620 -11.67 -24.15 -85.24
C ALA A 620 -12.13 -24.34 -83.78
N TRP A 621 -13.26 -23.73 -83.38
CA TRP A 621 -13.81 -23.82 -82.03
C TRP A 621 -14.98 -24.81 -81.88
N ALA A 622 -15.51 -25.33 -83.00
CA ALA A 622 -16.63 -26.28 -83.01
C ALA A 622 -16.37 -27.56 -82.16
N PRO A 623 -15.17 -28.17 -82.14
CA PRO A 623 -14.88 -29.33 -81.28
C PRO A 623 -14.98 -29.04 -79.78
N CYS A 624 -14.82 -27.77 -79.39
CA CYS A 624 -14.93 -27.31 -78.00
C CYS A 624 -16.36 -26.90 -77.61
N GLY A 625 -17.31 -26.90 -78.55
CA GLY A 625 -18.70 -26.50 -78.30
C GLY A 625 -18.88 -25.02 -77.98
N ILE A 626 -17.90 -24.18 -78.33
CA ILE A 626 -17.89 -22.74 -78.06
C ILE A 626 -18.12 -21.98 -79.37
N ASP A 627 -19.03 -21.00 -79.36
CA ASP A 627 -19.13 -20.00 -80.42
C ASP A 627 -18.15 -18.86 -80.11
N PRO A 628 -17.05 -18.72 -80.88
CA PRO A 628 -15.95 -17.84 -80.50
C PRO A 628 -16.26 -16.37 -80.79
N ALA A 629 -15.85 -15.50 -79.87
CA ALA A 629 -15.79 -14.07 -80.11
C ALA A 629 -14.66 -13.70 -81.09
N ALA A 630 -14.39 -12.40 -81.26
CA ALA A 630 -13.28 -11.98 -82.12
C ALA A 630 -11.94 -12.60 -81.65
N PRO A 631 -11.00 -12.94 -82.56
CA PRO A 631 -9.72 -13.55 -82.18
C PRO A 631 -8.92 -12.79 -81.12
N ALA A 632 -9.05 -11.46 -81.04
CA ALA A 632 -8.40 -10.66 -80.00
C ALA A 632 -8.97 -10.90 -78.60
N GLU A 633 -10.29 -11.05 -78.48
CA GLU A 633 -10.99 -11.32 -77.22
C GLU A 633 -10.75 -12.75 -76.77
N MET A 634 -10.77 -13.71 -77.71
CA MET A 634 -10.50 -15.11 -77.40
C MET A 634 -9.06 -15.37 -76.93
N ALA A 635 -8.09 -14.51 -77.25
CA ALA A 635 -6.73 -14.63 -76.75
C ALA A 635 -6.62 -14.32 -75.24
N ALA A 636 -7.29 -13.24 -74.78
CA ALA A 636 -7.36 -12.91 -73.35
C ALA A 636 -8.20 -13.95 -72.58
N TRP A 637 -9.31 -14.37 -73.19
CA TRP A 637 -10.18 -15.42 -72.66
C TRP A 637 -9.43 -16.75 -72.44
N LEU A 638 -8.58 -17.19 -73.37
CA LEU A 638 -7.79 -18.41 -73.20
C LEU A 638 -6.82 -18.35 -72.00
N THR A 639 -6.28 -17.17 -71.70
CA THR A 639 -5.41 -16.99 -70.52
C THR A 639 -6.19 -17.17 -69.22
N GLU A 640 -7.42 -16.65 -69.15
CA GLU A 640 -8.29 -16.86 -67.99
C GLU A 640 -8.69 -18.34 -67.85
N VAL A 641 -8.90 -19.03 -68.96
CA VAL A 641 -9.22 -20.47 -68.95
C VAL A 641 -8.04 -21.33 -68.50
N GLU A 642 -6.81 -20.98 -68.85
CA GLU A 642 -5.60 -21.66 -68.35
C GLU A 642 -5.53 -21.58 -66.80
N THR A 643 -5.78 -20.40 -66.21
CA THR A 643 -5.80 -20.25 -64.74
C THR A 643 -6.91 -21.06 -64.06
N LEU A 644 -8.05 -21.22 -64.74
CA LEU A 644 -9.16 -22.03 -64.29
C LEU A 644 -8.83 -23.54 -64.34
N GLN A 645 -8.09 -23.97 -65.36
CA GLN A 645 -7.60 -25.36 -65.48
C GLN A 645 -6.58 -25.70 -64.40
N ASP A 646 -5.64 -24.80 -64.09
CA ASP A 646 -4.68 -24.97 -62.99
C ASP A 646 -5.41 -25.11 -61.65
N SER A 647 -6.45 -24.29 -61.42
CA SER A 647 -7.28 -24.36 -60.21
C SER A 647 -8.05 -25.70 -60.13
N ALA A 648 -8.56 -26.20 -61.25
CA ALA A 648 -9.24 -27.50 -61.32
C ALA A 648 -8.29 -28.68 -61.04
N GLN A 649 -7.02 -28.59 -61.47
CA GLN A 649 -6.00 -29.59 -61.14
C GLN A 649 -5.60 -29.54 -59.65
N GLY A 650 -5.51 -28.35 -59.06
CA GLY A 650 -5.31 -28.15 -57.63
C GLY A 650 -6.42 -28.80 -56.80
N LEU A 651 -7.68 -28.60 -57.20
CA LEU A 651 -8.86 -29.22 -56.56
C LEU A 651 -8.76 -30.76 -56.51
N GLU A 652 -8.30 -31.40 -57.59
CA GLU A 652 -8.17 -32.87 -57.64
C GLU A 652 -7.09 -33.39 -56.67
N THR A 653 -6.01 -32.64 -56.50
CA THR A 653 -4.96 -32.96 -55.50
C THR A 653 -5.54 -32.92 -54.09
N THR A 654 -6.30 -31.89 -53.77
CA THR A 654 -7.02 -31.75 -52.50
C THR A 654 -8.04 -32.88 -52.29
N ARG A 655 -8.69 -33.38 -53.35
CA ARG A 655 -9.64 -34.51 -53.26
C ARG A 655 -8.95 -35.80 -52.86
N LEU A 656 -7.79 -36.08 -53.44
CA LEU A 656 -7.00 -37.26 -53.08
C LEU A 656 -6.50 -37.20 -51.63
N GLU A 657 -6.07 -36.02 -51.16
CA GLU A 657 -5.68 -35.81 -49.77
C GLU A 657 -6.85 -36.03 -48.80
N GLN A 658 -8.04 -35.50 -49.14
CA GLN A 658 -9.25 -35.69 -48.35
C GLN A 658 -9.64 -37.17 -48.26
N ALA A 659 -9.63 -37.90 -49.38
CA ALA A 659 -9.98 -39.32 -49.41
C ALA A 659 -9.02 -40.15 -48.55
N ARG A 660 -7.71 -39.84 -48.60
CA ARG A 660 -6.69 -40.48 -47.76
C ARG A 660 -6.93 -40.20 -46.28
N MET A 661 -7.29 -38.98 -45.91
CA MET A 661 -7.56 -38.61 -44.52
C MET A 661 -8.85 -39.28 -44.01
N ALA A 662 -9.91 -39.30 -44.83
CA ALA A 662 -11.17 -39.95 -44.50
C ALA A 662 -10.98 -41.46 -44.24
N ALA A 663 -10.20 -42.16 -45.07
CA ALA A 663 -9.88 -43.57 -44.87
C ALA A 663 -9.10 -43.83 -43.56
N ARG A 664 -8.17 -42.93 -43.20
CA ARG A 664 -7.40 -43.02 -41.96
C ARG A 664 -8.27 -42.82 -40.72
N VAL A 665 -9.20 -41.86 -40.75
CA VAL A 665 -10.17 -41.65 -39.66
C VAL A 665 -11.08 -42.86 -39.49
N GLU A 666 -11.60 -43.41 -40.59
CA GLU A 666 -12.52 -44.55 -40.56
C GLU A 666 -11.86 -45.84 -40.05
N ALA A 667 -10.57 -46.03 -40.32
CA ALA A 667 -9.79 -47.16 -39.77
C ALA A 667 -9.75 -47.19 -38.22
N CYS A 668 -9.97 -46.05 -37.56
CA CYS A 668 -10.00 -45.94 -36.09
C CYS A 668 -11.34 -46.40 -35.47
N ARG A 669 -12.40 -46.60 -36.26
CA ARG A 669 -13.74 -46.93 -35.75
C ARG A 669 -13.77 -48.22 -34.95
N ALA A 670 -13.27 -49.32 -35.52
CA ALA A 670 -13.34 -50.64 -34.89
C ALA A 670 -12.50 -50.73 -33.59
N PRO A 671 -11.25 -50.21 -33.55
CA PRO A 671 -10.49 -50.12 -32.29
C PRO A 671 -11.15 -49.27 -31.20
N LEU A 672 -11.77 -48.13 -31.55
CA LEU A 672 -12.47 -47.28 -30.58
C LEU A 672 -13.75 -47.93 -30.05
N ALA A 673 -14.47 -48.67 -30.89
CA ALA A 673 -15.64 -49.44 -30.47
C ALA A 673 -15.26 -50.52 -29.45
N ASP A 674 -14.12 -51.19 -29.64
CA ASP A 674 -13.62 -52.19 -28.71
C ASP A 674 -13.23 -51.61 -27.35
N LEU A 675 -12.48 -50.51 -27.36
CA LEU A 675 -12.10 -49.81 -26.13
C LEU A 675 -13.30 -49.31 -25.34
N SER A 676 -14.31 -48.84 -26.06
CA SER A 676 -15.55 -48.37 -25.47
C SER A 676 -16.35 -49.48 -24.79
N ARG A 677 -16.43 -50.68 -25.39
CA ARG A 677 -17.04 -51.85 -24.74
C ARG A 677 -16.30 -52.23 -23.46
N ARG A 678 -14.95 -52.24 -23.50
CA ARG A 678 -14.11 -52.51 -22.32
C ARG A 678 -14.25 -51.45 -21.22
N ALA A 679 -14.57 -50.21 -21.58
CA ALA A 679 -14.90 -49.12 -20.64
C ALA A 679 -16.36 -49.13 -20.14
N GLY A 680 -17.17 -50.09 -20.58
CA GLY A 680 -18.57 -50.25 -20.19
C GLY A 680 -19.56 -49.35 -20.94
N LEU A 681 -19.20 -48.87 -22.13
CA LEU A 681 -20.11 -48.16 -23.05
C LEU A 681 -20.68 -49.15 -24.07
N SER A 682 -21.99 -49.38 -24.05
CA SER A 682 -22.67 -50.38 -24.89
C SER A 682 -23.43 -49.84 -26.10
N ASP A 683 -23.51 -48.51 -26.30
CA ASP A 683 -24.33 -47.88 -27.36
C ASP A 683 -23.53 -46.89 -28.23
N LEU A 684 -22.54 -47.37 -28.98
CA LEU A 684 -21.75 -46.51 -29.89
C LEU A 684 -21.87 -46.85 -31.37
N ASP A 685 -22.63 -47.89 -31.72
CA ASP A 685 -22.82 -48.30 -33.09
C ASP A 685 -23.59 -47.21 -33.87
N GLY A 686 -23.04 -46.80 -35.02
CA GLY A 686 -23.62 -45.76 -35.88
C GLY A 686 -23.22 -44.31 -35.53
N LEU A 687 -22.47 -44.06 -34.46
CA LEU A 687 -21.93 -42.73 -34.17
C LEU A 687 -20.74 -42.39 -35.06
N ASP A 688 -20.54 -41.10 -35.35
CA ASP A 688 -19.31 -40.61 -35.97
C ASP A 688 -18.09 -40.87 -35.05
N VAL A 689 -16.93 -41.15 -35.66
CA VAL A 689 -15.69 -41.51 -34.96
C VAL A 689 -15.29 -40.46 -33.91
N GLY A 690 -15.50 -39.17 -34.20
CA GLY A 690 -15.21 -38.09 -33.25
C GLY A 690 -16.11 -38.11 -32.02
N ARG A 691 -17.37 -38.52 -32.16
CA ARG A 691 -18.31 -38.67 -31.03
C ARG A 691 -18.01 -39.90 -30.20
N MET A 692 -17.57 -40.99 -30.83
CA MET A 692 -17.12 -42.19 -30.13
C MET A 692 -15.91 -41.89 -29.25
N LEU A 693 -14.92 -41.17 -29.78
CA LEU A 693 -13.73 -40.76 -29.04
C LEU A 693 -14.09 -39.89 -27.81
N ALA A 694 -14.93 -38.87 -28.00
CA ALA A 694 -15.34 -37.98 -26.91
C ALA A 694 -16.06 -38.74 -25.77
N ARG A 695 -17.01 -39.63 -26.10
CA ARG A 695 -17.73 -40.45 -25.12
C ARG A 695 -16.78 -41.37 -24.33
N LEU A 696 -15.77 -41.93 -24.99
CA LEU A 696 -14.76 -42.77 -24.36
C LEU A 696 -13.85 -41.96 -23.42
N GLU A 697 -13.39 -40.78 -23.84
CA GLU A 697 -12.60 -39.87 -23.01
C GLU A 697 -13.35 -39.45 -21.74
N ASP A 698 -14.62 -39.06 -21.87
CA ASP A 698 -15.48 -38.70 -20.73
C ASP A 698 -15.64 -39.87 -19.75
N ARG A 699 -15.88 -41.08 -20.28
CA ARG A 699 -16.02 -42.28 -19.45
C ARG A 699 -14.72 -42.63 -18.71
N LEU A 700 -13.57 -42.46 -19.35
CA LEU A 700 -12.27 -42.71 -18.72
C LEU A 700 -11.93 -41.66 -17.65
N ALA A 701 -12.36 -40.41 -17.84
CA ALA A 701 -12.26 -39.38 -16.81
C ALA A 701 -13.12 -39.74 -15.59
N GLU A 702 -14.37 -40.17 -15.81
CA GLU A 702 -15.28 -40.61 -14.74
C GLU A 702 -14.72 -41.80 -13.96
N LEU A 703 -14.23 -42.84 -14.64
CA LEU A 703 -13.63 -44.01 -14.02
C LEU A 703 -12.40 -43.65 -13.19
N ALA A 704 -11.54 -42.76 -13.68
CA ALA A 704 -10.37 -42.33 -12.95
C ALA A 704 -10.69 -41.47 -11.73
N GLN A 705 -11.64 -40.55 -11.84
CA GLN A 705 -12.09 -39.76 -10.70
C GLN A 705 -12.65 -40.64 -9.59
N ARG A 706 -13.45 -41.67 -9.96
CA ARG A 706 -13.96 -42.65 -8.98
C ARG A 706 -12.85 -43.47 -8.35
N TRP A 707 -11.88 -43.93 -9.15
CA TRP A 707 -10.73 -44.69 -8.66
C TRP A 707 -9.90 -43.91 -7.64
N ASP A 708 -9.58 -42.65 -7.95
CA ASP A 708 -8.78 -41.79 -7.06
C ASP A 708 -9.56 -41.43 -5.79
N THR A 709 -10.86 -41.11 -5.91
CA THR A 709 -11.71 -40.77 -4.74
C THR A 709 -11.79 -41.93 -3.75
N VAL A 710 -11.96 -43.16 -4.22
CA VAL A 710 -12.05 -44.33 -3.34
C VAL A 710 -10.69 -44.69 -2.74
N ARG A 711 -9.60 -44.53 -3.50
CA ARG A 711 -8.24 -44.74 -2.99
C ARG A 711 -7.87 -43.72 -1.91
N GLU A 712 -8.19 -42.44 -2.12
CA GLU A 712 -7.97 -41.37 -1.14
C GLU A 712 -8.83 -41.59 0.12
N ALA A 713 -10.11 -41.93 -0.04
CA ALA A 713 -11.00 -42.24 1.08
C ALA A 713 -10.50 -43.43 1.91
N LYS A 714 -9.93 -44.46 1.26
CA LYS A 714 -9.30 -45.60 1.94
C LYS A 714 -8.07 -45.19 2.73
N GLY A 715 -7.15 -44.42 2.13
CA GLY A 715 -5.95 -43.93 2.84
C GLY A 715 -6.31 -43.01 4.02
N ARG A 716 -7.34 -42.17 3.88
CA ARG A 716 -7.85 -41.34 4.98
C ARG A 716 -8.48 -42.16 6.10
N ALA A 717 -9.19 -43.25 5.77
CA ALA A 717 -9.78 -44.14 6.77
C ALA A 717 -8.71 -44.88 7.59
N GLU A 718 -7.64 -45.33 6.94
CA GLU A 718 -6.48 -45.97 7.60
C GLU A 718 -5.75 -44.97 8.53
N ALA A 719 -5.45 -43.76 8.04
CA ALA A 719 -4.84 -42.71 8.86
C ALA A 719 -5.72 -42.27 10.05
N ALA A 720 -7.05 -42.20 9.86
CA ALA A 720 -7.98 -41.90 10.94
C ALA A 720 -7.97 -42.99 12.03
N ALA A 721 -7.80 -44.26 11.66
CA ALA A 721 -7.71 -45.35 12.62
C ALA A 721 -6.43 -45.28 13.48
N GLU A 722 -5.29 -44.98 12.87
CA GLU A 722 -4.01 -44.78 13.59
C GLU A 722 -4.10 -43.58 14.55
N GLN A 723 -4.68 -42.47 14.11
CA GLN A 723 -4.87 -41.29 14.95
C GLN A 723 -5.82 -41.55 16.13
N ILE A 724 -6.87 -42.36 15.93
CA ILE A 724 -7.77 -42.79 17.02
C ILE A 724 -6.96 -43.56 18.08
N ALA A 725 -6.15 -44.53 17.68
CA ALA A 725 -5.34 -45.32 18.61
C ALA A 725 -4.35 -44.45 19.41
N ALA A 726 -3.68 -43.51 18.76
CA ALA A 726 -2.79 -42.56 19.42
C ALA A 726 -3.53 -41.66 20.44
N THR A 727 -4.74 -41.20 20.08
CA THR A 727 -5.57 -40.36 20.96
C THR A 727 -6.08 -41.14 22.17
N GLU A 728 -6.42 -42.42 22.00
CA GLU A 728 -6.85 -43.32 23.07
C GLU A 728 -5.72 -43.55 24.08
N ALA A 729 -4.49 -43.77 23.60
CA ALA A 729 -3.31 -43.87 24.45
C ALA A 729 -3.06 -42.58 25.25
N ALA A 730 -3.06 -41.42 24.58
CA ALA A 730 -2.90 -40.12 25.24
C ALA A 730 -4.01 -39.81 26.26
N LEU A 731 -5.24 -40.27 25.99
CA LEU A 731 -6.36 -40.15 26.93
C LEU A 731 -6.13 -41.02 28.17
N ALA A 732 -5.63 -42.24 28.01
CA ALA A 732 -5.30 -43.12 29.14
C ALA A 732 -4.19 -42.49 30.03
N ASP A 733 -3.15 -41.93 29.42
CA ASP A 733 -2.08 -41.24 30.14
C ASP A 733 -2.59 -39.99 30.88
N GLY A 734 -3.46 -39.20 30.24
CA GLY A 734 -4.10 -38.04 30.87
C GLY A 734 -4.95 -38.44 32.08
N VAL A 735 -5.67 -39.58 32.00
CA VAL A 735 -6.48 -40.08 33.12
C VAL A 735 -5.59 -40.51 34.27
N ALA A 736 -4.45 -41.14 33.98
CA ALA A 736 -3.47 -41.51 34.99
C ALA A 736 -2.85 -40.29 35.69
N ARG A 737 -2.49 -39.23 34.94
CA ARG A 737 -2.00 -37.96 35.53
C ARG A 737 -3.05 -37.29 36.40
N GLN A 738 -4.31 -37.25 35.97
CA GLN A 738 -5.40 -36.68 36.77
C GLN A 738 -5.62 -37.46 38.08
N ALA A 739 -5.44 -38.78 38.09
CA ALA A 739 -5.50 -39.59 39.31
C ALA A 739 -4.33 -39.30 40.26
N ALA A 740 -3.11 -39.17 39.73
CA ALA A 740 -1.93 -38.78 40.51
C ALA A 740 -2.08 -37.38 41.12
N TRP A 741 -2.57 -36.40 40.34
CA TRP A 741 -2.87 -35.06 40.81
C TRP A 741 -3.87 -35.05 41.96
N ARG A 742 -4.99 -35.80 41.85
CA ARG A 742 -5.99 -35.93 42.94
C ARG A 742 -5.39 -36.46 44.24
N THR A 743 -4.39 -37.34 44.15
CA THR A 743 -3.72 -37.91 45.33
C THR A 743 -2.83 -36.86 46.04
N ALA A 744 -2.23 -35.93 45.28
CA ALA A 744 -1.44 -34.83 45.83
C ALA A 744 -2.30 -33.64 46.30
N TRP A 745 -3.50 -33.47 45.75
CA TRP A 745 -4.41 -32.34 45.99
C TRP A 745 -4.96 -32.28 47.41
N GLY A 746 -5.55 -33.38 47.91
CA GLY A 746 -6.22 -33.42 49.21
C GLY A 746 -5.33 -33.00 50.40
N PRO A 747 -4.11 -33.57 50.55
CA PRO A 747 -3.20 -33.17 51.63
C PRO A 747 -2.75 -31.71 51.56
N ALA A 748 -2.59 -31.16 50.35
CA ALA A 748 -2.15 -29.78 50.14
C ALA A 748 -3.24 -28.77 50.57
N LEU A 749 -4.52 -29.11 50.42
CA LEU A 749 -5.63 -28.23 50.82
C LEU A 749 -5.80 -28.08 52.33
N ALA A 750 -5.37 -29.06 53.12
CA ALA A 750 -5.38 -28.97 54.57
C ALA A 750 -4.51 -27.81 55.09
N GLU A 751 -3.44 -27.46 54.37
CA GLU A 751 -2.56 -26.32 54.69
C GLU A 751 -3.25 -24.96 54.48
N LEU A 752 -4.37 -24.90 53.72
CA LEU A 752 -5.22 -23.71 53.56
C LEU A 752 -6.48 -23.73 54.44
N GLY A 753 -6.70 -24.81 55.21
CA GLY A 753 -7.90 -25.01 56.01
C GLY A 753 -9.14 -25.40 55.20
N LEU A 754 -8.98 -25.90 53.97
CA LEU A 754 -10.07 -26.36 53.11
C LEU A 754 -10.27 -27.88 53.20
N ALA A 755 -11.49 -28.35 52.88
CA ALA A 755 -11.80 -29.78 52.79
C ALA A 755 -11.07 -30.42 51.59
N ALA A 756 -10.75 -31.71 51.66
CA ALA A 756 -9.97 -32.41 50.63
C ALA A 756 -10.69 -32.50 49.27
N GLU A 757 -12.01 -32.29 49.26
CA GLU A 757 -12.87 -32.29 48.09
C GLU A 757 -12.98 -30.91 47.39
N ALA A 758 -12.41 -29.85 47.97
CA ALA A 758 -12.53 -28.51 47.43
C ALA A 758 -11.93 -28.40 46.02
N GLY A 759 -12.61 -27.68 45.13
CA GLY A 759 -12.17 -27.51 43.75
C GLY A 759 -10.97 -26.56 43.61
N PRO A 760 -10.25 -26.57 42.47
CA PRO A 760 -9.17 -25.61 42.19
C PRO A 760 -9.60 -24.14 42.33
N ASP A 761 -10.86 -23.82 42.01
CA ASP A 761 -11.42 -22.47 42.10
C ASP A 761 -11.64 -22.02 43.56
N GLU A 762 -12.09 -22.93 44.42
CA GLU A 762 -12.26 -22.68 45.86
C GLU A 762 -10.90 -22.47 46.55
N ALA A 763 -9.91 -23.27 46.16
CA ALA A 763 -8.53 -23.14 46.62
C ALA A 763 -7.87 -21.83 46.15
N GLU A 764 -8.09 -21.41 44.91
CA GLU A 764 -7.59 -20.12 44.40
C GLU A 764 -8.24 -18.94 45.13
N ALA A 765 -9.56 -19.00 45.38
CA ALA A 765 -10.26 -17.96 46.13
C ALA A 765 -9.72 -17.83 47.57
N ALA A 766 -9.41 -18.96 48.22
CA ALA A 766 -8.78 -18.97 49.54
C ALA A 766 -7.34 -18.42 49.50
N LEU A 767 -6.53 -18.77 48.48
CA LEU A 767 -5.18 -18.22 48.30
C LEU A 767 -5.19 -16.69 48.11
N VAL A 768 -6.14 -16.18 47.32
CA VAL A 768 -6.31 -14.73 47.11
C VAL A 768 -6.65 -14.04 48.42
N ALA A 769 -7.56 -14.61 49.22
CA ALA A 769 -7.87 -14.08 50.55
C ALA A 769 -6.64 -14.09 51.46
N TRP A 770 -5.86 -15.19 51.48
CA TRP A 770 -4.63 -15.29 52.26
C TRP A 770 -3.53 -14.31 51.84
N ARG A 771 -3.43 -13.95 50.56
CA ARG A 771 -2.46 -12.94 50.06
C ARG A 771 -2.75 -11.52 50.57
N ALA A 772 -4.02 -11.18 50.82
CA ALA A 772 -4.40 -9.84 51.30
C ALA A 772 -4.12 -9.63 52.80
N VAL A 773 -4.02 -10.73 53.58
CA VAL A 773 -3.89 -10.70 55.04
C VAL A 773 -2.64 -9.97 55.57
N PRO A 774 -1.40 -10.24 55.09
CA PRO A 774 -0.20 -9.59 55.62
C PRO A 774 -0.23 -8.06 55.49
N ALA A 775 -0.70 -7.53 54.36
CA ALA A 775 -0.75 -6.10 54.09
C ALA A 775 -1.79 -5.41 54.98
N ALA A 776 -3.00 -5.99 55.09
CA ALA A 776 -4.07 -5.45 55.93
C ALA A 776 -3.70 -5.46 57.43
N LEU A 777 -2.97 -6.49 57.91
CA LEU A 777 -2.44 -6.53 59.28
C LEU A 777 -1.42 -5.41 59.53
N SER A 778 -0.46 -5.21 58.61
CA SER A 778 0.56 -4.17 58.71
C SER A 778 -0.05 -2.76 58.72
N GLU A 779 -0.99 -2.49 57.81
CA GLU A 779 -1.65 -1.18 57.74
C GLU A 779 -2.48 -0.89 59.00
N ARG A 780 -3.23 -1.87 59.52
CA ARG A 780 -3.97 -1.72 60.79
C ARG A 780 -3.03 -1.33 61.94
N ASP A 781 -1.94 -2.07 62.11
CA ASP A 781 -1.00 -1.87 63.22
C ASP A 781 -0.28 -0.51 63.10
N ASN A 782 0.07 -0.08 61.89
CA ASN A 782 0.63 1.26 61.61
C ASN A 782 -0.37 2.39 61.93
N ARG A 783 -1.65 2.23 61.57
CA ARG A 783 -2.68 3.24 61.88
C ARG A 783 -2.95 3.33 63.38
N LEU A 784 -3.00 2.21 64.10
CA LEU A 784 -3.15 2.18 65.56
C LEU A 784 -1.98 2.85 66.29
N ALA A 785 -0.74 2.62 65.85
CA ALA A 785 0.43 3.31 66.41
C ALA A 785 0.33 4.84 66.23
N ARG A 786 -0.18 5.30 65.09
CA ARG A 786 -0.38 6.71 64.77
C ARG A 786 -1.51 7.35 65.59
N VAL A 787 -2.63 6.65 65.80
CA VAL A 787 -3.73 7.07 66.69
C VAL A 787 -3.20 7.35 68.09
N ASN A 788 -2.39 6.43 68.63
CA ASN A 788 -1.79 6.58 69.96
C ASN A 788 -0.82 7.77 70.06
N GLY A 789 -0.08 8.08 68.98
CA GLY A 789 0.78 9.26 68.92
C GLY A 789 -0.02 10.57 68.94
N ILE A 790 -1.07 10.67 68.13
CA ILE A 790 -1.93 11.86 68.05
C ILE A 790 -2.61 12.15 69.40
N LEU A 791 -3.14 11.12 70.08
CA LEU A 791 -3.79 11.28 71.39
C LEU A 791 -2.85 11.91 72.44
N ARG A 792 -1.58 11.50 72.45
CA ARG A 792 -0.57 12.03 73.37
C ARG A 792 -0.27 13.51 73.10
N ASP A 793 -0.15 13.90 71.83
CA ASP A 793 0.13 15.28 71.43
C ASP A 793 -1.05 16.21 71.72
N LEU A 794 -2.29 15.73 71.55
CA LEU A 794 -3.50 16.48 71.88
C LEU A 794 -3.54 16.80 73.39
N ASP A 795 -3.33 15.83 74.27
CA ASP A 795 -3.38 16.06 75.72
C ASP A 795 -2.28 17.02 76.22
N ALA A 796 -1.08 16.96 75.65
CA ALA A 796 0.01 17.89 75.97
C ALA A 796 -0.36 19.35 75.64
N TYR A 797 -1.01 19.60 74.50
CA TYR A 797 -1.47 20.94 74.10
C TYR A 797 -2.61 21.45 74.99
N ARG A 798 -3.58 20.60 75.36
CA ARG A 798 -4.66 20.98 76.29
C ARG A 798 -4.10 21.52 77.61
N GLY A 799 -3.09 20.84 78.15
CA GLY A 799 -2.43 21.27 79.39
C GLY A 799 -1.68 22.60 79.27
N ALA A 800 -1.10 22.91 78.10
CA ALA A 800 -0.41 24.18 77.87
C ALA A 800 -1.35 25.38 77.76
N VAL A 801 -2.47 25.23 77.04
CA VAL A 801 -3.49 26.29 76.89
C VAL A 801 -4.14 26.63 78.21
N ALA A 802 -4.50 25.63 79.03
CA ALA A 802 -5.16 25.84 80.32
C ALA A 802 -4.35 26.76 81.27
N ARG A 803 -3.02 26.55 81.35
CA ARG A 803 -2.12 27.39 82.15
C ARG A 803 -2.04 28.84 81.65
N LEU A 804 -2.09 29.04 80.33
CA LEU A 804 -2.02 30.37 79.74
C LEU A 804 -3.33 31.15 79.93
N THR A 805 -4.48 30.49 79.81
CA THR A 805 -5.79 31.10 80.04
C THR A 805 -5.97 31.48 81.51
N GLU A 806 -5.56 30.62 82.46
CA GLU A 806 -5.63 30.92 83.89
C GLU A 806 -4.83 32.17 84.28
N ALA A 807 -3.70 32.44 83.60
CA ALA A 807 -2.81 33.55 83.94
C ALA A 807 -3.25 34.92 83.38
N VAL A 808 -4.00 34.97 82.28
CA VAL A 808 -4.29 36.21 81.53
C VAL A 808 -5.78 36.50 81.38
N ALA A 809 -6.61 35.46 81.30
CA ALA A 809 -8.05 35.58 81.09
C ALA A 809 -8.77 34.37 81.70
N PRO A 810 -8.91 34.32 83.04
CA PRO A 810 -9.48 33.18 83.76
C PRO A 810 -10.92 32.85 83.33
N ASP A 811 -11.64 33.87 82.85
CA ASP A 811 -12.98 33.75 82.27
C ASP A 811 -13.02 32.85 81.03
N LEU A 812 -11.90 32.67 80.33
CA LEU A 812 -11.79 31.79 79.15
C LEU A 812 -11.39 30.35 79.50
N ALA A 813 -11.09 30.03 80.77
CA ALA A 813 -10.63 28.70 81.17
C ALA A 813 -11.70 27.60 81.00
N ALA A 814 -12.99 27.97 80.97
CA ALA A 814 -14.10 27.05 80.74
C ALA A 814 -14.33 26.72 79.24
N LEU A 815 -13.64 27.38 78.31
CA LEU A 815 -13.79 27.16 76.88
C LEU A 815 -12.90 26.02 76.36
N PRO A 816 -13.28 25.34 75.26
CA PRO A 816 -12.40 24.39 74.59
C PRO A 816 -11.06 25.03 74.21
N PRO A 817 -9.92 24.31 74.29
CA PRO A 817 -8.57 24.89 74.17
C PRO A 817 -8.36 25.78 72.94
N THR A 818 -8.83 25.38 71.76
CA THR A 818 -8.66 26.19 70.54
C THR A 818 -9.60 27.37 70.47
N ALA A 819 -10.80 27.28 71.05
CA ALA A 819 -11.71 28.42 71.20
C ALA A 819 -11.19 29.43 72.22
N ALA A 820 -10.64 28.95 73.34
CA ALA A 820 -10.00 29.78 74.35
C ALA A 820 -8.77 30.51 73.77
N MET A 821 -7.94 29.81 72.99
CA MET A 821 -6.76 30.39 72.36
C MET A 821 -7.10 31.36 71.22
N LYS A 822 -8.14 31.08 70.40
CA LYS A 822 -8.66 32.00 69.38
C LYS A 822 -9.22 33.28 70.03
N ALA A 823 -10.03 33.15 71.08
CA ALA A 823 -10.57 34.29 71.82
C ALA A 823 -9.46 35.15 72.46
N LEU A 824 -8.46 34.50 73.07
CA LEU A 824 -7.31 35.18 73.66
C LEU A 824 -6.42 35.86 72.60
N HIS A 825 -6.23 35.25 71.43
CA HIS A 825 -5.57 35.88 70.28
C HIS A 825 -6.39 37.06 69.71
N THR A 826 -7.72 36.96 69.65
CA THR A 826 -8.59 38.07 69.25
C THR A 826 -8.49 39.24 70.24
N ARG A 827 -8.45 38.96 71.55
CA ARG A 827 -8.20 40.00 72.57
C ARG A 827 -6.84 40.68 72.35
N LEU A 828 -5.79 39.91 72.04
CA LEU A 828 -4.47 40.45 71.71
C LEU A 828 -4.47 41.31 70.43
N GLN A 829 -5.13 40.84 69.36
CA GLN A 829 -5.27 41.60 68.11
C GLN A 829 -6.07 42.90 68.31
N ASN A 830 -7.12 42.86 69.12
CA ASN A 830 -7.91 44.06 69.42
C ASN A 830 -7.10 45.06 70.26
N ALA A 831 -6.32 44.59 71.23
CA ALA A 831 -5.43 45.46 72.01
C ALA A 831 -4.33 46.10 71.14
N LEU A 832 -3.71 45.35 70.23
CA LEU A 832 -2.70 45.86 69.28
C LEU A 832 -3.29 46.86 68.26
N ARG A 833 -4.50 46.57 67.75
CA ARG A 833 -5.23 47.47 66.83
C ARG A 833 -5.69 48.75 67.53
N GLY A 834 -6.13 48.65 68.78
CA GLY A 834 -6.49 49.80 69.61
C GLY A 834 -5.32 50.77 69.76
N GLU A 835 -4.13 50.25 70.09
CA GLU A 835 -2.94 51.09 70.26
C GLU A 835 -2.53 51.79 68.96
N THR A 836 -2.53 51.07 67.84
CA THR A 836 -2.19 51.64 66.51
C THR A 836 -3.22 52.69 66.05
N ARG A 837 -4.51 52.44 66.31
CA ARG A 837 -5.61 53.33 65.91
C ARG A 837 -5.61 54.63 66.74
N ARG A 838 -5.21 54.56 68.01
CA ARG A 838 -5.04 55.73 68.88
C ARG A 838 -3.96 56.67 68.34
N THR A 839 -2.84 56.14 67.84
CA THR A 839 -1.74 56.95 67.30
C THR A 839 -2.12 57.67 66.00
N GLU A 840 -2.85 57.00 65.09
CA GLU A 840 -3.26 57.56 63.81
C GLU A 840 -4.35 58.64 63.96
N LEU A 841 -5.37 58.40 64.79
CA LEU A 841 -6.45 59.37 65.00
C LEU A 841 -5.95 60.67 65.67
N ALA A 842 -4.93 60.60 66.51
CA ALA A 842 -4.34 61.78 67.15
C ALA A 842 -3.74 62.75 66.13
N ARG A 843 -3.11 62.22 65.08
CA ARG A 843 -2.51 62.98 63.97
C ARG A 843 -3.56 63.57 63.03
N GLN A 844 -4.68 62.87 62.80
CA GLN A 844 -5.78 63.36 61.95
C GLN A 844 -6.50 64.56 62.55
N ARG A 845 -6.67 64.59 63.88
CA ARG A 845 -7.26 65.73 64.61
C ARG A 845 -6.43 67.01 64.50
N ASP A 846 -5.10 66.92 64.60
CA ASP A 846 -4.23 68.11 64.47
C ASP A 846 -4.29 68.73 63.06
N ALA A 847 -4.40 67.90 62.01
CA ALA A 847 -4.46 68.38 60.63
C ALA A 847 -5.80 69.08 60.31
N ALA A 848 -6.91 68.59 60.87
CA ALA A 848 -8.24 69.13 60.60
C ALA A 848 -8.46 70.53 61.22
N GLU A 849 -7.92 70.79 62.41
CA GLU A 849 -8.02 72.11 63.07
C GLU A 849 -7.29 73.21 62.29
N ALA A 850 -6.13 72.91 61.71
CA ALA A 850 -5.38 73.87 60.89
C ALA A 850 -6.13 74.29 59.61
N ALA A 851 -6.81 73.35 58.95
CA ALA A 851 -7.57 73.60 57.72
C ALA A 851 -8.78 74.53 57.95
N ARG A 852 -9.47 74.37 59.10
CA ARG A 852 -10.61 75.22 59.49
C ARG A 852 -10.25 76.70 59.58
N ALA A 853 -9.11 77.03 60.20
CA ALA A 853 -8.68 78.42 60.38
C ALA A 853 -8.29 79.13 59.07
N GLN A 854 -7.97 78.38 58.02
CA GLN A 854 -7.64 78.93 56.70
C GLN A 854 -8.90 79.28 55.89
N ALA A 855 -9.89 78.39 55.87
CA ALA A 855 -11.11 78.59 55.08
C ALA A 855 -11.91 79.84 55.51
N ALA A 856 -11.99 80.11 56.82
CA ALA A 856 -12.72 81.26 57.36
C ALA A 856 -12.23 82.61 56.82
N ARG A 857 -10.91 82.77 56.64
CA ARG A 857 -10.30 84.01 56.12
C ARG A 857 -10.61 84.26 54.64
N ALA A 858 -10.75 83.21 53.83
CA ALA A 858 -11.01 83.33 52.40
C ALA A 858 -12.45 83.81 52.10
N ALA A 859 -13.43 83.40 52.92
CA ALA A 859 -14.83 83.76 52.73
C ALA A 859 -15.15 85.24 52.98
N GLU A 860 -14.41 85.90 53.87
CA GLU A 860 -14.56 87.35 54.07
C GLU A 860 -14.09 88.15 52.85
N GLY A 861 -13.03 87.70 52.17
CA GLY A 861 -12.50 88.38 50.98
C GLY A 861 -13.47 88.40 49.80
N ALA A 862 -14.10 87.26 49.49
CA ALA A 862 -15.01 87.13 48.34
C ALA A 862 -16.31 87.97 48.48
N ARG A 863 -16.77 88.21 49.72
CA ARG A 863 -17.94 89.08 49.98
C ARG A 863 -17.69 90.54 49.62
N ALA A 864 -16.48 91.04 49.87
CA ALA A 864 -16.13 92.42 49.58
C ALA A 864 -16.07 92.69 48.06
N GLU A 865 -15.63 91.73 47.27
CA GLU A 865 -15.45 91.85 45.81
C GLU A 865 -16.79 91.97 45.06
N LEU A 866 -17.77 91.12 45.38
CA LEU A 866 -19.10 91.15 44.74
C LEU A 866 -19.84 92.47 44.99
N ALA A 867 -19.70 93.04 46.20
CA ALA A 867 -20.29 94.33 46.54
C ALA A 867 -19.72 95.48 45.68
N GLY A 868 -18.43 95.41 45.33
CA GLY A 868 -17.80 96.39 44.44
C GLY A 868 -18.34 96.34 43.01
N LEU A 869 -18.50 95.15 42.43
CA LEU A 869 -18.91 94.99 41.03
C LEU A 869 -20.34 95.49 40.74
N LEU A 870 -21.25 95.33 41.69
CA LEU A 870 -22.64 95.80 41.58
C LEU A 870 -22.76 97.33 41.64
N ALA A 871 -21.79 98.02 42.25
CA ALA A 871 -21.74 99.48 42.28
C ALA A 871 -21.24 100.10 40.96
N GLU A 872 -20.48 99.34 40.15
CA GLU A 872 -19.88 99.81 38.88
C GLU A 872 -20.79 99.64 37.64
N GLY A 873 -21.80 98.78 37.70
CA GLY A 873 -22.70 98.50 36.56
C GLY A 873 -23.62 99.68 36.20
N PRO A 874 -24.23 99.72 34.99
CA PRO A 874 -25.08 100.84 34.55
C PRO A 874 -26.21 101.13 35.55
N ALA A 875 -25.93 102.08 36.44
CA ALA A 875 -26.71 102.41 37.62
C ALA A 875 -27.82 103.39 37.23
N GLY A 876 -29.07 102.94 37.30
CA GLY A 876 -30.25 103.79 37.19
C GLY A 876 -31.54 103.11 36.75
N ALA A 877 -31.47 101.91 36.14
CA ALA A 877 -32.65 101.23 35.57
C ALA A 877 -32.86 99.77 36.01
N LEU A 878 -32.20 99.33 37.10
CA LEU A 878 -32.51 98.06 37.75
C LEU A 878 -33.36 98.32 38.99
N PRO A 879 -34.58 97.75 39.10
CA PRO A 879 -35.43 97.93 40.26
C PRO A 879 -34.71 97.53 41.56
N PRO A 880 -34.82 98.31 42.66
CA PRO A 880 -34.28 97.92 43.97
C PRO A 880 -34.83 96.54 44.36
N GLY A 881 -33.93 95.59 44.67
CA GLY A 881 -34.28 94.20 44.96
C GLY A 881 -34.15 93.22 43.79
N THR A 882 -33.61 93.64 42.63
CA THR A 882 -33.27 92.70 41.55
C THR A 882 -32.11 91.81 41.97
N ASP A 883 -32.36 90.50 42.00
CA ASP A 883 -31.34 89.50 42.32
C ASP A 883 -30.27 89.44 41.21
N PRO A 884 -28.98 89.69 41.53
CA PRO A 884 -27.88 89.60 40.57
C PRO A 884 -27.80 88.27 39.82
N GLU A 885 -28.20 87.16 40.46
CA GLU A 885 -28.16 85.84 39.86
C GLU A 885 -29.23 85.68 38.75
N VAL A 886 -30.44 86.21 39.00
CA VAL A 886 -31.57 86.13 38.06
C VAL A 886 -31.34 86.98 36.82
N LEU A 887 -30.69 88.14 36.99
CA LEU A 887 -30.37 89.04 35.89
C LEU A 887 -29.33 88.44 34.93
N HIS A 888 -28.26 87.85 35.47
CA HIS A 888 -27.23 87.15 34.67
C HIS A 888 -27.84 86.00 33.85
N ALA A 889 -28.75 85.22 34.44
CA ALA A 889 -29.37 84.08 33.77
C ALA A 889 -30.20 84.46 32.52
N ARG A 890 -31.00 85.54 32.58
CA ARG A 890 -31.86 85.96 31.47
C ARG A 890 -31.08 86.53 30.28
N LEU A 891 -30.00 87.28 30.53
CA LEU A 891 -29.17 87.86 29.47
C LEU A 891 -28.38 86.79 28.71
N THR A 892 -27.86 85.78 29.41
CA THR A 892 -27.15 84.65 28.81
C THR A 892 -28.08 83.78 27.94
N ALA A 893 -29.33 83.57 28.35
CA ALA A 893 -30.30 82.77 27.60
C ALA A 893 -30.62 83.36 26.20
N ARG A 894 -30.75 84.68 26.09
CA ARG A 894 -31.01 85.35 24.80
C ARG A 894 -29.84 85.21 23.83
N ARG A 895 -28.60 85.36 24.32
CA ARG A 895 -27.37 85.18 23.52
C ARG A 895 -27.30 83.77 22.92
N ALA A 896 -27.62 82.75 23.72
CA ALA A 896 -27.57 81.36 23.29
C ALA A 896 -28.55 81.05 22.15
N CYS A 897 -29.80 81.53 22.22
CA CYS A 897 -30.80 81.25 21.17
C CYS A 897 -30.43 81.86 19.80
N GLN A 898 -29.83 83.05 19.77
CA GLN A 898 -29.45 83.71 18.51
C GLN A 898 -28.27 83.03 17.82
N ALA A 899 -27.29 82.55 18.58
CA ALA A 899 -26.18 81.76 18.06
C ALA A 899 -26.65 80.39 17.52
N GLU A 900 -27.53 79.72 18.27
CA GLU A 900 -28.08 78.40 17.88
C GLU A 900 -28.83 78.48 16.54
N LEU A 901 -29.61 79.55 16.28
CA LEU A 901 -30.36 79.67 15.02
C LEU A 901 -29.44 79.80 13.79
N ALA A 902 -28.34 80.54 13.91
CA ALA A 902 -27.37 80.71 12.83
C ALA A 902 -26.61 79.42 12.52
N GLU A 903 -26.23 78.67 13.57
CA GLU A 903 -25.54 77.39 13.44
C GLU A 903 -26.41 76.33 12.73
N ARG A 904 -27.68 76.19 13.13
CA ARG A 904 -28.58 75.18 12.53
C ARG A 904 -28.85 75.40 11.04
N ARG A 905 -28.94 76.66 10.60
CA ARG A 905 -29.10 76.98 9.16
C ARG A 905 -27.83 76.68 8.35
N ALA A 906 -26.66 76.93 8.91
CA ALA A 906 -25.39 76.55 8.29
C ALA A 906 -25.19 75.02 8.23
N GLU A 907 -25.67 74.31 9.25
CA GLU A 907 -25.69 72.84 9.28
C GLU A 907 -26.58 72.26 8.17
N LEU A 908 -27.76 72.85 7.93
CA LEU A 908 -28.66 72.42 6.87
C LEU A 908 -28.03 72.58 5.49
N ALA A 909 -27.39 73.72 5.22
CA ALA A 909 -26.73 73.98 3.95
C ALA A 909 -25.62 72.96 3.62
N ARG A 910 -24.91 72.44 4.63
CA ARG A 910 -23.88 71.38 4.44
C ARG A 910 -24.48 70.01 4.13
N MET A 911 -25.64 69.70 4.69
CA MET A 911 -26.26 68.37 4.63
C MET A 911 -27.28 68.20 3.49
N ALA A 912 -27.61 69.29 2.81
CA ALA A 912 -28.59 69.38 1.75
C ALA A 912 -28.12 68.86 0.38
N ASP A 913 -26.89 68.34 0.25
CA ASP A 913 -26.30 67.79 -0.98
C ASP A 913 -26.50 68.69 -2.22
N GLY A 914 -26.48 70.02 -2.05
CA GLY A 914 -26.67 71.00 -3.13
C GLY A 914 -28.12 71.39 -3.46
N HIS A 915 -29.11 70.82 -2.78
CA HIS A 915 -30.53 71.21 -2.92
C HIS A 915 -30.86 72.43 -2.05
N ALA A 916 -31.73 73.32 -2.52
CA ALA A 916 -32.19 74.46 -1.72
C ALA A 916 -33.11 74.00 -0.58
N GLU A 917 -33.12 74.75 0.53
CA GLU A 917 -34.00 74.49 1.69
C GLU A 917 -35.50 74.42 1.28
N ALA A 918 -35.91 75.16 0.26
CA ALA A 918 -37.27 75.12 -0.29
C ALA A 918 -37.60 73.81 -1.03
N ASP A 919 -36.65 73.26 -1.80
CA ASP A 919 -36.84 72.02 -2.58
C ASP A 919 -36.93 70.80 -1.67
N LEU A 920 -36.07 70.75 -0.63
CA LEU A 920 -36.11 69.71 0.39
C LEU A 920 -37.41 69.72 1.20
N ARG A 921 -37.98 70.91 1.46
CA ARG A 921 -39.29 71.04 2.09
C ARG A 921 -40.42 70.53 1.18
N ASN A 922 -40.36 70.80 -0.12
CA ASN A 922 -41.35 70.32 -1.09
C ASN A 922 -41.29 68.80 -1.26
N GLU A 923 -40.10 68.20 -1.38
CA GLU A 923 -39.94 66.74 -1.50
C GLU A 923 -40.44 66.00 -0.25
N ARG A 924 -40.26 66.58 0.94
CA ARG A 924 -40.74 66.04 2.22
C ARG A 924 -42.25 66.24 2.43
N ALA A 925 -42.89 67.18 1.73
CA ALA A 925 -44.33 67.42 1.90
C ALA A 925 -45.20 66.23 1.45
N ALA A 926 -44.68 65.35 0.57
CA ALA A 926 -45.38 64.19 0.03
C ALA A 926 -45.14 62.88 0.82
N LEU A 927 -44.23 62.87 1.80
CA LEU A 927 -43.81 61.66 2.52
C LEU A 927 -43.66 61.96 4.02
N THR A 928 -44.33 61.21 4.88
CA THR A 928 -44.14 61.36 6.34
C THR A 928 -42.84 60.70 6.81
N GLY A 929 -42.40 61.02 8.04
CA GLY A 929 -41.22 60.39 8.63
C GLY A 929 -41.34 58.86 8.73
N ASP A 930 -42.52 58.39 9.13
CA ASP A 930 -42.82 56.96 9.26
C ASP A 930 -42.88 56.26 7.89
N ASP A 931 -43.37 56.93 6.84
CA ASP A 931 -43.36 56.40 5.46
C ASP A 931 -41.92 56.18 4.96
N ILE A 932 -41.01 57.13 5.24
CA ILE A 932 -39.61 57.03 4.82
C ILE A 932 -38.89 55.91 5.56
N GLU A 933 -39.15 55.74 6.87
CA GLU A 933 -38.57 54.64 7.65
C GLU A 933 -39.10 53.27 7.21
N GLY A 934 -40.41 53.16 6.96
CA GLY A 934 -41.02 51.93 6.44
C GLY A 934 -40.46 51.51 5.08
N LEU A 935 -40.30 52.48 4.15
CA LEU A 935 -39.70 52.22 2.84
C LEU A 935 -38.21 51.85 2.93
N LEU A 936 -37.43 52.53 3.79
CA LEU A 936 -36.03 52.18 4.01
C LEU A 936 -35.87 50.79 4.65
N ALA A 937 -36.74 50.42 5.58
CA ALA A 937 -36.72 49.09 6.20
C ALA A 937 -37.08 47.99 5.18
N ASN A 938 -38.06 48.22 4.32
CA ASN A 938 -38.41 47.28 3.24
C ASN A 938 -37.25 47.12 2.24
N LEU A 939 -36.63 48.21 1.80
CA LEU A 939 -35.48 48.17 0.90
C LEU A 939 -34.26 47.50 1.57
N ALA A 940 -34.05 47.67 2.88
CA ALA A 940 -32.99 46.97 3.59
C ALA A 940 -33.26 45.46 3.70
N ALA A 941 -34.51 45.06 3.95
CA ALA A 941 -34.91 43.65 3.97
C ALA A 941 -34.77 42.99 2.58
N GLU A 942 -35.11 43.70 1.51
CA GLU A 942 -34.89 43.25 0.13
C GLU A 942 -33.40 43.16 -0.22
N GLU A 943 -32.56 44.08 0.26
CA GLU A 943 -31.11 44.00 0.09
C GLU A 943 -30.51 42.78 0.81
N ASP A 944 -30.92 42.54 2.06
CA ASP A 944 -30.48 41.38 2.84
C ASP A 944 -30.94 40.05 2.20
N ASP A 945 -32.14 40.00 1.62
CA ASP A 945 -32.61 38.85 0.86
C ASP A 945 -31.77 38.59 -0.39
N LEU A 946 -31.50 39.64 -1.17
CA LEU A 946 -30.64 39.57 -2.35
C LEU A 946 -29.19 39.18 -1.99
N ASP A 947 -28.68 39.64 -0.84
CA ASP A 947 -27.33 39.28 -0.36
C ASP A 947 -27.27 37.81 0.09
N ARG A 948 -28.29 37.31 0.80
CA ARG A 948 -28.41 35.88 1.14
C ARG A 948 -28.50 35.02 -0.12
N ARG A 949 -29.38 35.37 -1.06
CA ARG A 949 -29.54 34.64 -2.33
C ARG A 949 -28.29 34.71 -3.18
N GLY A 950 -27.59 35.85 -3.19
CA GLY A 950 -26.31 36.02 -3.89
C GLY A 950 -25.21 35.16 -3.29
N LYS A 951 -25.09 35.09 -1.96
CA LYS A 951 -24.15 34.20 -1.26
C LYS A 951 -24.42 32.73 -1.56
N ILE A 952 -25.68 32.31 -1.59
CA ILE A 952 -26.09 30.94 -1.94
C ILE A 952 -25.72 30.65 -3.39
N ALA A 953 -26.14 31.49 -4.35
CA ALA A 953 -25.84 31.29 -5.77
C ALA A 953 -24.33 31.32 -6.08
N PHE A 954 -23.55 32.14 -5.37
CA PHE A 954 -22.09 32.15 -5.47
C PHE A 954 -21.46 30.88 -4.90
N ALA A 955 -21.89 30.43 -3.72
CA ALA A 955 -21.40 29.20 -3.12
C ALA A 955 -21.75 27.97 -3.95
N ASP A 956 -22.96 27.92 -4.53
CA ASP A 956 -23.38 26.86 -5.43
C ASP A 956 -22.52 26.87 -6.70
N ARG A 957 -22.37 28.03 -7.36
CA ARG A 957 -21.52 28.17 -8.55
C ARG A 957 -20.09 27.71 -8.29
N ASP A 958 -19.45 28.18 -7.22
CA ASP A 958 -18.09 27.82 -6.84
C ASP A 958 -17.98 26.32 -6.49
N ARG A 959 -18.98 25.76 -5.81
CA ARG A 959 -19.06 24.31 -5.55
C ARG A 959 -19.13 23.50 -6.84
N HIS A 960 -19.98 23.91 -7.80
CA HIS A 960 -20.13 23.20 -9.08
C HIS A 960 -18.90 23.40 -9.98
N GLU A 961 -18.28 24.59 -10.01
CA GLU A 961 -17.04 24.88 -10.74
C GLU A 961 -15.85 24.09 -10.17
N ARG A 962 -15.71 23.99 -8.83
CA ARG A 962 -14.71 23.11 -8.21
C ARG A 962 -14.97 21.65 -8.53
N ARG A 963 -16.23 21.21 -8.49
CA ARG A 963 -16.60 19.84 -8.86
C ARG A 963 -16.27 19.54 -10.32
N ARG A 964 -16.47 20.50 -11.22
CA ARG A 964 -16.08 20.39 -12.63
C ARG A 964 -14.56 20.32 -12.76
N ALA A 965 -13.81 21.20 -12.10
CA ALA A 965 -12.34 21.19 -12.13
C ALA A 965 -11.73 19.90 -11.56
N GLU A 966 -12.34 19.28 -10.53
CA GLU A 966 -11.97 17.95 -10.03
C GLU A 966 -12.16 16.85 -11.08
N LEU A 967 -13.21 16.97 -11.90
CA LEU A 967 -13.53 16.00 -12.95
C LEU A 967 -12.70 16.24 -14.24
N GLU A 968 -12.40 17.50 -14.57
CA GLU A 968 -11.59 17.95 -15.73
C GLU A 968 -10.09 17.66 -15.52
N ASN A 969 -9.58 17.82 -14.29
CA ASN A 969 -8.22 17.39 -13.91
C ASN A 969 -8.12 15.88 -13.64
N GLY A 970 -9.14 15.11 -14.01
CA GLY A 970 -9.15 13.66 -14.02
C GLY A 970 -8.23 13.07 -15.07
N ILE A 971 -6.91 13.32 -14.96
CA ILE A 971 -5.82 12.51 -15.50
C ILE A 971 -5.97 11.02 -15.07
N GLY A 972 -6.90 10.72 -14.16
CA GLY A 972 -7.15 9.43 -13.56
C GLY A 972 -7.58 8.29 -14.46
N ALA A 973 -8.17 8.48 -15.65
CA ALA A 973 -8.56 7.31 -16.48
C ALA A 973 -7.35 6.68 -17.20
N GLU A 974 -6.57 7.51 -17.89
CA GLU A 974 -5.31 7.08 -18.54
C GLU A 974 -4.24 6.75 -17.50
N LEU A 975 -4.12 7.55 -16.44
CA LEU A 975 -3.22 7.26 -15.33
C LEU A 975 -3.63 6.01 -14.55
N ALA A 976 -4.92 5.76 -14.29
CA ALA A 976 -5.34 4.52 -13.65
C ALA A 976 -5.12 3.32 -14.57
N LEU A 977 -5.27 3.46 -15.90
CA LEU A 977 -4.92 2.40 -16.83
C LEU A 977 -3.41 2.13 -16.82
N ALA A 978 -2.58 3.18 -16.80
CA ALA A 978 -1.13 3.06 -16.69
C ALA A 978 -0.70 2.44 -15.34
N GLN A 979 -1.30 2.89 -14.23
CA GLN A 979 -1.08 2.37 -12.89
C GLN A 979 -1.53 0.91 -12.76
N ARG A 980 -2.65 0.52 -13.39
CA ARG A 980 -3.09 -0.88 -13.44
C ARG A 980 -2.06 -1.74 -14.16
N LYS A 981 -1.59 -1.31 -15.33
CA LYS A 981 -0.56 -2.04 -16.10
C LYS A 981 0.76 -2.13 -15.33
N ALA A 982 1.18 -1.06 -14.65
CA ALA A 982 2.39 -1.06 -13.82
C ALA A 982 2.26 -2.00 -12.62
N ALA A 983 1.13 -1.95 -11.89
CA ALA A 983 0.86 -2.85 -10.77
C ALA A 983 0.76 -4.33 -11.21
N GLU A 984 0.21 -4.60 -12.39
CA GLU A 984 0.14 -5.94 -12.98
C GLU A 984 1.54 -6.48 -13.33
N ALA A 985 2.41 -5.66 -13.92
CA ALA A 985 3.80 -6.02 -14.18
C ALA A 985 4.57 -6.28 -12.87
N GLU A 986 4.34 -5.47 -11.84
CA GLU A 986 4.96 -5.61 -10.52
C GLU A 986 4.50 -6.88 -9.79
N LEU A 987 3.21 -7.24 -9.90
CA LEU A 987 2.67 -8.51 -9.39
C LEU A 987 3.33 -9.70 -10.06
N GLN A 988 3.49 -9.68 -11.39
CA GLN A 988 4.18 -10.75 -12.13
C GLN A 988 5.65 -10.86 -11.73
N ALA A 989 6.35 -9.73 -11.59
CA ALA A 989 7.74 -9.70 -11.14
C ALA A 989 7.90 -10.25 -9.72
N ASN A 990 7.06 -9.80 -8.78
CA ASN A 990 7.06 -10.28 -7.40
C ASN A 990 6.75 -11.78 -7.32
N ALA A 991 5.75 -12.27 -8.06
CA ALA A 991 5.42 -13.70 -8.10
C ALA A 991 6.59 -14.55 -8.64
N ARG A 992 7.25 -14.10 -9.71
CA ARG A 992 8.43 -14.77 -10.26
C ARG A 992 9.59 -14.78 -9.27
N HIS A 993 9.88 -13.64 -8.65
CA HIS A 993 10.99 -13.52 -7.70
C HIS A 993 10.77 -14.40 -6.47
N TRP A 994 9.57 -14.38 -5.90
CA TRP A 994 9.18 -15.28 -4.82
C TRP A 994 9.36 -16.76 -5.19
N ALA A 995 8.92 -17.16 -6.38
CA ALA A 995 9.06 -18.54 -6.84
C ALA A 995 10.53 -18.96 -6.95
N VAL A 996 11.40 -18.08 -7.47
CA VAL A 996 12.85 -18.33 -7.55
C VAL A 996 13.47 -18.49 -6.17
N LEU A 997 13.18 -17.59 -5.24
CA LEU A 997 13.70 -17.64 -3.87
C LEU A 997 13.25 -18.91 -3.14
N LYS A 998 11.98 -19.29 -3.28
CA LYS A 998 11.46 -20.53 -2.68
C LYS A 998 12.04 -21.79 -3.31
N LEU A 999 12.21 -21.84 -4.63
CA LEU A 999 12.90 -22.95 -5.29
C LEU A 999 14.36 -23.03 -4.83
N ALA A 1000 15.06 -21.91 -4.70
CA ALA A 1000 16.42 -21.85 -4.20
C ALA A 1000 16.53 -22.34 -2.75
N SER A 1001 15.65 -21.90 -1.84
CA SER A 1001 15.59 -22.40 -0.47
C SER A 1001 15.31 -23.91 -0.42
N LEU A 1002 14.37 -24.42 -1.22
CA LEU A 1002 14.05 -25.86 -1.29
C LEU A 1002 15.24 -26.68 -1.79
N MET A 1003 15.92 -26.22 -2.86
CA MET A 1003 17.10 -26.90 -3.39
C MET A 1003 18.25 -26.90 -2.38
N LEU A 1004 18.48 -25.77 -1.70
CA LEU A 1004 19.51 -25.64 -0.67
C LEU A 1004 19.19 -26.54 0.54
N GLY A 1005 17.94 -26.55 0.99
CA GLY A 1005 17.47 -27.45 2.05
C GLY A 1005 17.64 -28.92 1.69
N THR A 1006 17.37 -29.29 0.44
CA THR A 1006 17.58 -30.67 -0.06
C THR A 1006 19.07 -31.03 -0.11
N ALA A 1007 19.93 -30.11 -0.53
CA ALA A 1007 21.38 -30.31 -0.56
C ALA A 1007 21.98 -30.43 0.85
N ILE A 1008 21.55 -29.56 1.79
CA ILE A 1008 21.90 -29.65 3.21
C ILE A 1008 21.42 -30.99 3.79
N GLY A 1009 20.19 -31.40 3.48
CA GLY A 1009 19.63 -32.69 3.92
C GLY A 1009 20.43 -33.89 3.45
N ARG A 1010 20.82 -33.93 2.16
CA ARG A 1010 21.69 -34.98 1.60
C ARG A 1010 23.07 -34.99 2.25
N HIS A 1011 23.66 -33.83 2.54
CA HIS A 1011 24.97 -33.75 3.18
C HIS A 1011 24.93 -34.17 4.65
N ARG A 1012 23.86 -33.82 5.39
CA ARG A 1012 23.61 -34.30 6.77
C ARG A 1012 23.47 -35.81 6.83
N ALA A 1013 22.74 -36.43 5.90
CA ALA A 1013 22.58 -37.89 5.84
C ALA A 1013 23.88 -38.65 5.55
N GLY A 1014 24.86 -38.03 4.89
CA GLY A 1014 26.14 -38.66 4.52
C GLY A 1014 27.26 -38.62 5.56
N GLN A 1015 27.19 -37.77 6.60
CA GLN A 1015 28.28 -37.54 7.57
C GLN A 1015 27.99 -38.03 9.01
N GLN A 1016 26.79 -38.54 9.32
CA GLN A 1016 26.38 -38.81 10.70
C GLN A 1016 26.96 -40.10 11.35
N ASP A 1017 27.53 -41.04 10.60
CA ASP A 1017 27.91 -42.35 11.14
C ASP A 1017 29.26 -42.35 11.92
N PRO A 1018 30.35 -41.72 11.45
CA PRO A 1018 31.68 -41.86 12.10
C PRO A 1018 31.80 -41.16 13.45
N LEU A 1019 31.27 -39.94 13.60
CA LEU A 1019 31.42 -39.15 14.82
C LEU A 1019 30.50 -39.68 15.95
N LEU A 1020 29.27 -40.09 15.63
CA LEU A 1020 28.38 -40.73 16.61
C LEU A 1020 28.92 -42.09 17.05
N THR A 1021 29.49 -42.88 16.14
CA THR A 1021 30.19 -44.12 16.48
C THR A 1021 31.34 -43.85 17.44
N ARG A 1022 32.21 -42.88 17.12
CA ARG A 1022 33.34 -42.51 17.98
C ARG A 1022 32.92 -41.96 19.34
N SER A 1023 31.86 -41.15 19.38
CA SER A 1023 31.26 -40.67 20.62
C SER A 1023 30.69 -41.80 21.46
N GLY A 1024 30.10 -42.82 20.80
CA GLY A 1024 29.65 -44.05 21.43
C GLY A 1024 30.78 -44.83 22.09
N ASP A 1025 31.92 -44.97 21.40
CA ASP A 1025 33.11 -45.63 21.93
C ASP A 1025 33.70 -44.89 23.15
N LEU A 1026 33.83 -43.57 23.06
CA LEU A 1026 34.30 -42.74 24.17
C LEU A 1026 33.31 -42.74 25.33
N PHE A 1027 32.01 -42.76 25.07
CA PHE A 1027 30.99 -42.85 26.10
C PHE A 1027 31.02 -44.21 26.82
N ARG A 1028 31.23 -45.30 26.07
CA ARG A 1028 31.47 -46.64 26.64
C ARG A 1028 32.70 -46.65 27.54
N ALA A 1029 33.80 -46.03 27.11
CA ALA A 1029 35.02 -45.93 27.90
C ALA A 1029 34.81 -45.12 29.19
N LEU A 1030 34.24 -43.91 29.08
CA LEU A 1030 33.97 -43.02 30.21
C LEU A 1030 33.02 -43.64 31.25
N THR A 1031 32.05 -44.44 30.81
CA THR A 1031 31.08 -45.10 31.71
C THR A 1031 31.56 -46.45 32.25
N GLY A 1032 32.82 -46.86 31.97
CA GLY A 1032 33.35 -48.15 32.39
C GLY A 1032 32.57 -49.34 31.81
N GLY A 1033 31.92 -49.17 30.65
CA GLY A 1033 31.13 -50.20 29.99
C GLY A 1033 29.67 -50.31 30.44
N ALA A 1034 29.17 -49.43 31.32
CA ALA A 1034 27.75 -49.40 31.71
C ALA A 1034 26.82 -49.11 30.51
N PHE A 1035 27.32 -48.36 29.53
CA PHE A 1035 26.71 -48.15 28.23
C PHE A 1035 27.58 -48.75 27.14
N SER A 1036 26.98 -49.43 26.17
CA SER A 1036 27.70 -50.06 25.05
C SER A 1036 27.93 -49.11 23.88
N GLY A 1037 27.29 -47.93 23.88
CA GLY A 1037 27.42 -46.90 22.85
C GLY A 1037 26.23 -45.93 22.82
N LEU A 1038 26.12 -45.17 21.73
CA LEU A 1038 25.02 -44.25 21.46
C LEU A 1038 24.14 -44.76 20.32
N ALA A 1039 22.86 -44.37 20.32
CA ALA A 1039 21.91 -44.63 19.26
C ALA A 1039 21.04 -43.39 19.02
N GLN A 1040 20.36 -43.34 17.88
CA GLN A 1040 19.32 -42.35 17.61
C GLN A 1040 17.95 -42.99 17.85
N ASP A 1041 17.09 -42.29 18.56
CA ASP A 1041 15.69 -42.61 18.79
C ASP A 1041 14.82 -41.53 18.13
N TYR A 1042 13.63 -41.86 17.63
CA TYR A 1042 12.79 -40.91 16.91
C TYR A 1042 11.56 -40.59 17.75
N ASP A 1043 11.27 -39.30 17.91
CA ASP A 1043 10.07 -38.87 18.63
C ASP A 1043 8.80 -38.92 17.77
N ALA A 1044 7.64 -38.61 18.39
CA ALA A 1044 6.33 -38.65 17.74
C ALA A 1044 6.18 -37.68 16.54
N SER A 1045 7.15 -36.79 16.34
CA SER A 1045 7.22 -35.84 15.23
C SER A 1045 8.27 -36.24 14.18
N ASP A 1046 8.74 -37.50 14.20
CA ASP A 1046 9.78 -38.05 13.33
C ASP A 1046 11.12 -37.28 13.42
N THR A 1047 11.40 -36.70 14.58
CA THR A 1047 12.63 -35.92 14.83
C THR A 1047 13.66 -36.80 15.54
N PRO A 1048 14.91 -36.92 15.04
CA PRO A 1048 15.94 -37.76 15.65
C PRO A 1048 16.46 -37.15 16.96
N ARG A 1049 16.47 -37.96 18.02
CA ARG A 1049 17.00 -37.66 19.37
C ARG A 1049 18.11 -38.63 19.74
N LEU A 1050 19.09 -38.18 20.52
CA LEU A 1050 20.19 -39.03 20.97
C LEU A 1050 19.74 -39.90 22.16
N ALA A 1051 20.14 -41.17 22.20
CA ALA A 1051 19.90 -42.08 23.32
C ALA A 1051 21.14 -42.91 23.66
N GLY A 1052 21.37 -43.15 24.96
CA GLY A 1052 22.41 -44.04 25.44
C GLY A 1052 21.95 -45.50 25.37
N ARG A 1053 22.75 -46.38 24.76
CA ARG A 1053 22.46 -47.82 24.74
C ARG A 1053 23.07 -48.48 25.97
N ARG A 1054 22.26 -48.97 26.91
CA ARG A 1054 22.77 -49.74 28.06
C ARG A 1054 23.40 -51.06 27.59
N ALA A 1055 24.38 -51.56 28.33
CA ALA A 1055 24.99 -52.86 28.06
C ALA A 1055 23.96 -54.03 28.09
N THR A 1056 22.83 -53.84 28.78
CA THR A 1056 21.72 -54.82 28.86
C THR A 1056 20.75 -54.76 27.67
N GLY A 1057 20.94 -53.87 26.70
CA GLY A 1057 20.12 -53.76 25.48
C GLY A 1057 19.15 -52.57 25.36
N PRO A 1058 18.49 -52.06 26.43
CA PRO A 1058 17.51 -50.98 26.27
C PRO A 1058 18.17 -49.64 25.98
N LEU A 1059 17.47 -48.82 25.17
CA LEU A 1059 17.82 -47.43 24.93
C LEU A 1059 17.32 -46.58 26.09
N VAL A 1060 18.15 -45.66 26.53
CA VAL A 1060 17.83 -44.69 27.58
C VAL A 1060 17.92 -43.30 26.96
N PRO A 1061 16.81 -42.55 26.89
CA PRO A 1061 16.85 -41.17 26.41
C PRO A 1061 17.73 -40.32 27.35
N VAL A 1062 18.29 -39.21 26.86
CA VAL A 1062 19.24 -38.37 27.63
C VAL A 1062 18.61 -37.90 28.96
N GLU A 1063 17.31 -37.63 28.96
CA GLU A 1063 16.50 -37.26 30.12
C GLU A 1063 16.45 -38.38 31.17
N GLY A 1064 16.60 -39.65 30.77
CA GLY A 1064 16.67 -40.80 31.66
C GLY A 1064 18.06 -41.11 32.23
N LEU A 1065 19.11 -40.38 31.80
CA LEU A 1065 20.47 -40.54 32.32
C LEU A 1065 20.65 -39.80 33.66
N SER A 1066 21.48 -40.34 34.56
CA SER A 1066 21.87 -39.63 35.78
C SER A 1066 22.73 -38.41 35.45
N GLU A 1067 22.75 -37.39 36.32
CA GLU A 1067 23.51 -36.15 36.10
C GLU A 1067 24.98 -36.41 35.72
N GLY A 1068 25.71 -37.22 36.51
CA GLY A 1068 27.09 -37.59 36.18
C GLY A 1068 27.25 -38.41 34.89
N THR A 1069 26.22 -39.16 34.46
CA THR A 1069 26.24 -39.88 33.18
C THR A 1069 26.01 -38.93 32.00
N ARG A 1070 25.22 -37.86 32.19
CA ARG A 1070 25.04 -36.81 31.18
C ARG A 1070 26.32 -36.01 30.99
N ASP A 1071 27.02 -35.69 32.07
CA ASP A 1071 28.34 -35.03 32.01
C ASP A 1071 29.35 -35.90 31.24
N GLN A 1072 29.36 -37.21 31.46
CA GLN A 1072 30.17 -38.18 30.70
C GLN A 1072 29.79 -38.27 29.22
N LEU A 1073 28.48 -38.22 28.90
CA LEU A 1073 28.00 -38.19 27.52
C LEU A 1073 28.47 -36.94 26.79
N TYR A 1074 28.32 -35.78 27.45
CA TYR A 1074 28.74 -34.51 26.87
C TYR A 1074 30.26 -34.46 26.67
N LEU A 1075 31.04 -34.97 27.63
CA LEU A 1075 32.48 -35.13 27.49
C LEU A 1075 32.85 -36.08 26.33
N ALA A 1076 32.14 -37.21 26.16
CA ALA A 1076 32.36 -38.14 25.05
C ALA A 1076 32.15 -37.50 23.68
N LEU A 1077 31.03 -36.79 23.51
CA LEU A 1077 30.70 -36.04 22.29
C LEU A 1077 31.75 -34.97 22.00
N ARG A 1078 32.26 -34.30 23.04
CA ARG A 1078 33.29 -33.26 22.90
C ARG A 1078 34.62 -33.84 22.47
N LEU A 1079 35.07 -34.92 23.11
CA LEU A 1079 36.33 -35.56 22.78
C LEU A 1079 36.31 -36.14 21.36
N ALA A 1080 35.19 -36.76 20.94
CA ALA A 1080 35.03 -37.24 19.56
C ALA A 1080 35.08 -36.09 18.54
N TYR A 1081 34.42 -34.97 18.85
CA TYR A 1081 34.48 -33.77 18.01
C TYR A 1081 35.92 -33.22 17.91
N LEU A 1082 36.63 -33.17 19.03
CA LEU A 1082 38.00 -32.68 19.08
C LEU A 1082 38.93 -33.56 18.23
N GLU A 1083 38.80 -34.88 18.32
CA GLU A 1083 39.54 -35.83 17.47
C GLU A 1083 39.20 -35.65 15.98
N ASP A 1084 37.92 -35.52 15.62
CA ASP A 1084 37.50 -35.27 14.23
C ASP A 1084 38.07 -33.92 13.72
N TYR A 1085 38.04 -32.87 14.54
CA TYR A 1085 38.63 -31.58 14.20
C TYR A 1085 40.14 -31.71 13.94
N ALA A 1086 40.86 -32.47 14.78
CA ALA A 1086 42.29 -32.69 14.65
C ALA A 1086 42.69 -33.41 13.33
N THR A 1087 41.76 -34.12 12.67
CA THR A 1087 42.00 -34.72 11.35
C THR A 1087 41.91 -33.70 10.20
N ARG A 1088 41.19 -32.60 10.38
CA ARG A 1088 40.87 -31.61 9.33
C ARG A 1088 41.67 -30.32 9.44
N ALA A 1089 42.09 -29.96 10.64
CA ALA A 1089 42.79 -28.72 10.95
C ALA A 1089 43.77 -28.91 12.11
N GLU A 1090 44.72 -27.98 12.23
CA GLU A 1090 45.69 -27.96 13.34
C GLU A 1090 44.94 -27.79 14.69
N PRO A 1091 44.97 -28.79 15.60
CA PRO A 1091 44.16 -28.73 16.81
C PRO A 1091 44.80 -27.85 17.87
N ALA A 1092 44.01 -27.04 18.58
CA ALA A 1092 44.47 -26.32 19.76
C ALA A 1092 44.56 -27.27 20.98
N PRO A 1093 45.32 -26.93 22.05
CA PRO A 1093 45.32 -27.72 23.27
C PRO A 1093 43.93 -27.70 23.91
N PHE A 1094 43.49 -28.86 24.40
CA PHE A 1094 42.28 -28.99 25.21
C PHE A 1094 42.61 -28.63 26.66
N ILE A 1095 41.80 -27.79 27.27
CA ILE A 1095 41.99 -27.30 28.64
C ILE A 1095 40.73 -27.58 29.44
N GLY A 1096 40.86 -28.45 30.44
CA GLY A 1096 39.81 -28.77 31.40
C GLY A 1096 40.04 -28.09 32.75
N ASP A 1097 39.08 -27.36 33.30
CA ASP A 1097 39.13 -26.80 34.67
C ASP A 1097 38.12 -27.51 35.57
N ASP A 1098 38.62 -28.30 36.52
CA ASP A 1098 37.84 -29.09 37.50
C ASP A 1098 36.75 -30.00 36.86
N LEU A 1099 37.04 -30.60 35.70
CA LEU A 1099 36.08 -31.40 34.91
C LEU A 1099 35.41 -32.57 35.65
N PHE A 1100 36.08 -33.14 36.65
CA PHE A 1100 35.64 -34.37 37.34
C PHE A 1100 34.95 -34.11 38.69
N LEU A 1101 34.53 -32.87 38.97
CA LEU A 1101 33.91 -32.51 40.25
C LEU A 1101 32.67 -33.34 40.60
N THR A 1102 31.89 -33.77 39.61
CA THR A 1102 30.65 -34.56 39.77
C THR A 1102 30.88 -36.07 39.64
N PHE A 1103 32.13 -36.51 39.46
CA PHE A 1103 32.47 -37.90 39.14
C PHE A 1103 32.95 -38.60 40.42
N ASP A 1104 32.53 -39.85 40.61
CA ASP A 1104 33.11 -40.72 41.64
C ASP A 1104 34.52 -41.17 41.23
N ASP A 1105 35.27 -41.82 42.13
CA ASP A 1105 36.66 -42.24 41.88
C ASP A 1105 36.80 -43.15 40.65
N ALA A 1106 35.83 -44.04 40.42
CA ALA A 1106 35.85 -44.96 39.28
C ALA A 1106 35.61 -44.22 37.97
N ARG A 1107 34.64 -43.30 37.93
CA ARG A 1107 34.35 -42.44 36.77
C ARG A 1107 35.50 -41.48 36.48
N THR A 1108 36.14 -40.95 37.52
CA THR A 1108 37.31 -40.08 37.41
C THR A 1108 38.49 -40.82 36.79
N ALA A 1109 38.73 -42.07 37.20
CA ALA A 1109 39.76 -42.90 36.60
C ALA A 1109 39.52 -43.12 35.09
N HIS A 1110 38.32 -43.53 34.70
CA HIS A 1110 37.97 -43.68 33.28
C HIS A 1110 38.02 -42.37 32.50
N GLY A 1111 37.66 -41.24 33.15
CA GLY A 1111 37.80 -39.89 32.61
C GLY A 1111 39.24 -39.51 32.28
N LEU A 1112 40.16 -39.77 33.21
CA LEU A 1112 41.60 -39.53 33.04
C LEU A 1112 42.19 -40.39 31.92
N GLU A 1113 41.79 -41.66 31.83
CA GLU A 1113 42.19 -42.56 30.75
C GLU A 1113 41.67 -42.09 29.38
N ALA A 1114 40.42 -41.63 29.29
CA ALA A 1114 39.85 -41.08 28.06
C ALA A 1114 40.55 -39.79 27.61
N LEU A 1115 40.91 -38.90 28.55
CA LEU A 1115 41.71 -37.71 28.24
C LEU A 1115 43.11 -38.09 27.76
N ALA A 1116 43.78 -39.03 28.42
CA ALA A 1116 45.09 -39.49 27.97
C ALA A 1116 45.04 -40.17 26.59
N ALA A 1117 43.95 -40.85 26.25
CA ALA A 1117 43.77 -41.49 24.94
C ALA A 1117 43.73 -40.48 23.78
N VAL A 1118 43.13 -39.30 23.98
CA VAL A 1118 43.16 -38.23 22.96
C VAL A 1118 44.51 -37.49 22.90
N GLY A 1119 45.36 -37.70 23.90
CA GLY A 1119 46.69 -37.09 24.12
C GLY A 1119 47.69 -37.26 22.97
N ASP A 1120 47.50 -38.28 22.13
CA ASP A 1120 48.34 -38.54 20.97
C ASP A 1120 48.06 -37.56 19.82
N THR A 1121 46.84 -37.01 19.76
CA THR A 1121 46.36 -36.13 18.67
C THR A 1121 46.19 -34.68 19.12
N ILE A 1122 45.79 -34.48 20.37
CA ILE A 1122 45.50 -33.19 20.99
C ILE A 1122 46.22 -33.16 22.33
N GLN A 1123 46.66 -32.00 22.80
CA GLN A 1123 47.25 -31.89 24.12
C GLN A 1123 46.18 -31.58 25.17
N PRO A 1124 45.79 -32.52 26.04
CA PRO A 1124 44.89 -32.25 27.16
C PRO A 1124 45.66 -31.73 28.37
N ILE A 1125 45.19 -30.61 28.91
CA ILE A 1125 45.69 -29.94 30.10
C ILE A 1125 44.53 -29.83 31.09
N LEU A 1126 44.58 -30.60 32.17
CA LEU A 1126 43.57 -30.64 33.21
C LEU A 1126 44.04 -29.84 34.43
N PHE A 1127 43.41 -28.71 34.68
CA PHE A 1127 43.52 -27.98 35.94
C PHE A 1127 42.61 -28.64 36.99
N THR A 1128 43.17 -28.94 38.16
CA THR A 1128 42.38 -29.46 39.29
C THR A 1128 42.86 -28.95 40.63
N HIS A 1129 41.95 -28.82 41.60
CA HIS A 1129 42.31 -28.59 43.00
C HIS A 1129 42.37 -29.85 43.86
N HIS A 1130 41.84 -30.97 43.37
CA HIS A 1130 41.80 -32.21 44.13
C HIS A 1130 43.11 -32.97 43.94
N ARG A 1131 43.98 -32.95 44.95
CA ARG A 1131 45.21 -33.76 44.97
C ARG A 1131 44.93 -35.25 44.69
N HIS A 1132 43.77 -35.75 45.13
CA HIS A 1132 43.31 -37.10 44.80
C HIS A 1132 43.22 -37.38 43.30
N VAL A 1133 42.75 -36.43 42.47
CA VAL A 1133 42.66 -36.59 41.00
C VAL A 1133 44.06 -36.68 40.38
N ALA A 1134 45.00 -35.87 40.86
CA ALA A 1134 46.39 -35.92 40.42
C ALA A 1134 47.09 -37.22 40.83
N ASP A 1135 46.84 -37.71 42.04
CA ASP A 1135 47.39 -38.98 42.53
C ASP A 1135 46.77 -40.18 41.78
N LEU A 1136 45.46 -40.12 41.49
CA LEU A 1136 44.77 -41.12 40.67
C LEU A 1136 45.29 -41.14 39.23
N ALA A 1137 45.57 -39.97 38.64
CA ALA A 1137 46.18 -39.87 37.32
C ALA A 1137 47.57 -40.52 37.29
N ARG A 1138 48.42 -40.26 38.31
CA ARG A 1138 49.73 -40.93 38.44
C ARG A 1138 49.59 -42.45 38.60
N ALA A 1139 48.66 -42.89 39.43
CA ALA A 1139 48.45 -44.30 39.70
C ALA A 1139 47.96 -45.09 38.48
N ARG A 1140 47.14 -44.46 37.62
CA ARG A 1140 46.55 -45.10 36.43
C ARG A 1140 47.40 -44.97 35.17
N LEU A 1141 48.04 -43.82 34.95
CA LEU A 1141 48.72 -43.50 33.70
C LEU A 1141 50.25 -43.61 33.78
N GLY A 1142 50.83 -43.68 34.97
CA GLY A 1142 52.29 -43.81 35.16
C GLY A 1142 53.06 -42.68 34.47
N ASP A 1143 54.02 -43.06 33.61
CA ASP A 1143 54.85 -42.10 32.87
C ASP A 1143 54.09 -41.34 31.77
N ALA A 1144 52.84 -41.73 31.45
CA ALA A 1144 52.04 -41.03 30.44
C ALA A 1144 51.40 -39.72 30.95
N VAL A 1145 51.44 -39.44 32.26
CA VAL A 1145 50.95 -38.18 32.85
C VAL A 1145 52.09 -37.29 33.32
N ASP A 1146 51.91 -35.99 33.14
CA ASP A 1146 52.77 -34.93 33.66
C ASP A 1146 51.98 -34.15 34.72
N VAL A 1147 52.41 -34.22 35.98
CA VAL A 1147 51.71 -33.54 37.08
C VAL A 1147 52.53 -32.36 37.57
N LEU A 1148 51.98 -31.17 37.39
CA LEU A 1148 52.62 -29.87 37.61
C LEU A 1148 51.89 -29.13 38.72
N ASP A 1149 52.61 -28.37 39.55
CA ASP A 1149 51.98 -27.48 40.54
C ASP A 1149 51.82 -26.06 39.96
N LEU A 1150 50.65 -25.44 40.11
CA LEU A 1150 50.35 -24.09 39.62
C LEU A 1150 50.85 -22.98 40.54
#